data_AF-A0A519U004-F1
#
_entry.id   AF-A0A519U004-F1
#
_cell.length_a   1.000
_cell.length_b   1.000
_cell.length_c   1.000
_cell.angle_alpha   90.00
_cell.angle_beta   90.00
_cell.angle_gamma   90.00
#
_symmetry.space_group_name_H-M   'P 1'
#
loop_
_entity.id
_entity.type
_entity.pdbx_description
1 polymer ?
#
loop_
_entity_poly.entity_id
_entity_poly.type
_entity_poly.pdbx_seq_one_letter_code
_entity_poly.pdbx_strand_id
1 'polypeptide(L)'
;MITSQHSLEQEVLQDNKEIFARLVKELEGADFELLIATAWFTDEELFDIVKSKAAQRVSVKLIIADNQENRKLPFDELVALGASVTKIKGAGYGNMNQKFCVIDKRIAMHGSYNWSVNARKNNHESIIVTNHTETVASLIDTFNDIENKITSQGEQPIEDNIQTDKSEVLKLEKHTAKEHAVSEFTKVLDSMIAAEIGNFDRSMLSKQGYERSKFNNGDHQVLTKALDTVYSVFINDIDVVEDKKRRLLTKIDEQEIKSINAFQESLALQLQSAEVESENEILNAKNKLINLKSDVEKNSQIIDGIKNTKIEFHQNIIGEIKDKIRHAKREFISPKFKWYEFIPVLTANICLIIYLFIFYSSACYILLFAVEDSKIAMQSGLESIPMEIFNPKAINLTIEKGGSGILFIFLFVSIPIFCALIKLFTKNNWIVVPMFLVGILLIDTAIAYKVSSAIHQMKFDSGDSNEVWRVEMAFSDPNFYLVFLLGGFGLLMLKFAFDKLMSIFDERNPDIASLRSNVLVDQMGEDISLEEAKIVLLKEEIQSIESVNIGLDAQFKINEVYLSTLPNKLNLIKELKKTDLITGKQHISDIATIYKSHVQNDNIPISIDSLRDRINIFLEGWNDFLHERYSIPLAMEKSREAFDTAVSWQTEKMKNSYIDKRVQIS
;
A
#
# COMPACT_ATOMS: atom_id res chain seq x y z
N MET A 1 19.62 -38.82 32.33
CA MET A 1 18.62 -38.45 33.36
C MET A 1 17.33 -38.18 32.63
N ILE A 2 16.32 -39.00 32.89
CA ILE A 2 14.96 -38.86 32.38
C ILE A 2 14.30 -37.74 33.17
N THR A 3 13.91 -36.67 32.51
CA THR A 3 12.81 -35.79 32.95
C THR A 3 11.79 -35.76 31.83
N SER A 4 10.99 -36.81 31.78
CA SER A 4 9.69 -36.83 31.12
C SER A 4 8.75 -35.90 31.89
N GLN A 5 8.45 -34.75 31.30
CA GLN A 5 7.28 -33.95 31.64
C GLN A 5 6.64 -33.49 30.32
N HIS A 6 6.16 -34.44 29.53
CA HIS A 6 5.19 -34.15 28.48
C HIS A 6 3.84 -33.93 29.17
N SER A 7 3.32 -32.70 29.16
CA SER A 7 1.87 -32.51 29.07
C SER A 7 1.51 -31.07 28.71
N LEU A 8 1.17 -30.82 27.44
CA LEU A 8 0.21 -29.77 27.10
C LEU A 8 -0.70 -30.14 25.92
N GLU A 9 -1.50 -31.19 26.07
CA GLU A 9 -2.47 -31.55 25.02
C GLU A 9 -3.48 -30.42 24.77
N GLN A 10 -4.01 -29.77 25.81
CA GLN A 10 -4.85 -28.57 25.66
C GLN A 10 -5.02 -27.81 26.98
N GLU A 11 -4.96 -26.48 26.94
CA GLU A 11 -5.21 -25.57 28.07
C GLU A 11 -6.08 -24.40 27.62
N VAL A 12 -7.04 -23.97 28.43
CA VAL A 12 -7.91 -22.81 28.13
C VAL A 12 -7.56 -21.66 29.06
N LEU A 13 -7.26 -20.49 28.49
CA LEU A 13 -6.99 -19.25 29.22
C LEU A 13 -8.10 -18.23 28.94
N GLN A 14 -8.55 -17.52 29.98
CA GLN A 14 -9.64 -16.53 29.90
C GLN A 14 -9.27 -15.18 30.53
N ASP A 15 -8.17 -15.10 31.29
CA ASP A 15 -7.65 -13.84 31.81
C ASP A 15 -6.71 -13.20 30.80
N ASN A 16 -7.00 -11.99 30.33
CA ASN A 16 -6.23 -11.34 29.28
C ASN A 16 -4.75 -11.11 29.63
N LYS A 17 -4.40 -10.95 30.92
CA LYS A 17 -3.01 -10.79 31.35
C LYS A 17 -2.28 -12.12 31.28
N GLU A 18 -2.94 -13.21 31.68
CA GLU A 18 -2.38 -14.56 31.54
C GLU A 18 -2.25 -14.97 30.08
N ILE A 19 -3.24 -14.65 29.23
CA ILE A 19 -3.18 -14.86 27.78
C ILE A 19 -1.97 -14.13 27.18
N PHE A 20 -1.81 -12.84 27.52
CA PHE A 20 -0.70 -12.03 27.05
C PHE A 20 0.65 -12.58 27.52
N ALA A 21 0.78 -12.89 28.81
CA ALA A 21 2.01 -13.46 29.38
C ALA A 21 2.36 -14.81 28.73
N ARG A 22 1.35 -15.64 28.42
CA ARG A 22 1.56 -16.90 27.73
C ARG A 22 2.01 -16.68 26.29
N LEU A 23 1.41 -15.75 25.55
CA LEU A 23 1.83 -15.39 24.20
C LEU A 23 3.29 -14.92 24.18
N VAL A 24 3.67 -13.99 25.07
CA VAL A 24 5.05 -13.51 25.18
C VAL A 24 6.01 -14.67 25.44
N LYS A 25 5.71 -15.52 26.43
CA LYS A 25 6.57 -16.66 26.78
C LYS A 25 6.80 -17.61 25.59
N GLU A 26 5.73 -17.98 24.88
CA GLU A 26 5.85 -18.92 23.77
C GLU A 26 6.52 -18.28 22.55
N LEU A 27 6.25 -17.00 22.26
CA LEU A 27 6.91 -16.26 21.17
C LEU A 27 8.40 -16.06 21.43
N GLU A 28 8.79 -15.71 22.66
CA GLU A 28 10.20 -15.60 23.07
C GLU A 28 10.91 -16.97 23.05
N GLY A 29 10.17 -18.07 23.24
CA GLY A 29 10.67 -19.44 23.16
C GLY A 29 10.78 -20.03 21.75
N ALA A 30 10.40 -19.28 20.71
CA ALA A 30 10.44 -19.77 19.33
C ALA A 30 11.88 -19.90 18.79
N ASP A 31 12.16 -21.03 18.16
CA ASP A 31 13.49 -21.43 17.69
C ASP A 31 13.66 -21.32 16.16
N PHE A 32 12.63 -21.66 15.37
CA PHE A 32 12.76 -21.78 13.91
C PHE A 32 11.59 -21.25 13.08
N GLU A 33 10.34 -21.28 13.55
CA GLU A 33 9.19 -20.82 12.77
C GLU A 33 8.06 -20.21 13.61
N LEU A 34 7.51 -19.10 13.12
CA LEU A 34 6.33 -18.43 13.65
C LEU A 34 5.31 -18.24 12.51
N LEU A 35 4.16 -18.89 12.61
CA LEU A 35 3.01 -18.66 11.74
C LEU A 35 1.95 -17.90 12.52
N ILE A 36 1.63 -16.67 12.12
CA ILE A 36 0.74 -15.78 12.87
C ILE A 36 -0.39 -15.33 11.96
N ALA A 37 -1.64 -15.63 12.32
CA ALA A 37 -2.82 -15.13 11.64
C ALA A 37 -3.70 -14.39 12.65
N THR A 38 -3.71 -13.06 12.60
CA THR A 38 -4.58 -12.23 13.45
C THR A 38 -5.28 -11.13 12.66
N ALA A 39 -6.57 -10.95 12.89
CA ALA A 39 -7.34 -9.90 12.23
C ALA A 39 -6.78 -8.50 12.56
N TRP A 40 -6.49 -8.26 13.84
CA TRP A 40 -6.05 -6.96 14.35
C TRP A 40 -4.74 -7.15 15.10
N PHE A 41 -3.72 -6.39 14.70
CA PHE A 41 -2.39 -6.38 15.29
C PHE A 41 -1.97 -4.92 15.53
N THR A 42 -2.10 -4.48 16.78
CA THR A 42 -1.75 -3.11 17.22
C THR A 42 -1.00 -3.07 18.55
N ASP A 43 -0.72 -4.21 19.18
CA ASP A 43 0.08 -4.26 20.42
C ASP A 43 1.59 -4.16 20.09
N GLU A 44 2.22 -3.07 20.51
CA GLU A 44 3.64 -2.76 20.24
C GLU A 44 4.60 -3.78 20.87
N GLU A 45 4.28 -4.33 22.05
CA GLU A 45 5.16 -5.25 22.77
C GLU A 45 5.23 -6.61 22.05
N LEU A 46 4.10 -7.11 21.55
CA LEU A 46 4.07 -8.31 20.71
C LEU A 46 4.79 -8.09 19.38
N PHE A 47 4.69 -6.89 18.79
CA PHE A 47 5.39 -6.54 17.56
C PHE A 47 6.92 -6.56 17.75
N ASP A 48 7.42 -5.97 18.82
CA ASP A 48 8.86 -5.93 19.12
C ASP A 48 9.44 -7.34 19.35
N ILE A 49 8.68 -8.25 19.98
CA ILE A 49 9.09 -9.65 20.16
C ILE A 49 9.20 -10.35 18.79
N VAL A 50 8.17 -10.21 17.94
CA VAL A 50 8.19 -10.81 16.58
C VAL A 50 9.35 -10.24 15.75
N LYS A 51 9.60 -8.94 15.83
CA LYS A 51 10.71 -8.27 15.17
C LYS A 51 12.06 -8.79 15.66
N SER A 52 12.23 -8.96 16.98
CA SER A 52 13.43 -9.55 17.57
C SER A 52 13.66 -10.98 17.05
N LYS A 53 12.59 -11.77 16.90
CA LYS A 53 12.67 -13.13 16.37
C LYS A 53 13.02 -13.18 14.88
N ALA A 54 12.44 -12.29 14.07
CA ALA A 54 12.85 -12.14 12.67
C ALA A 54 14.34 -11.75 12.56
N ALA A 55 14.83 -10.83 13.40
CA ALA A 55 16.24 -10.46 13.45
C ALA A 55 17.17 -11.62 13.89
N GLN A 56 16.66 -12.55 14.70
CA GLN A 56 17.33 -13.80 15.08
C GLN A 56 17.26 -14.89 14.00
N ARG A 57 16.72 -14.59 12.80
CA ARG A 57 16.53 -15.52 11.67
C ARG A 57 15.52 -16.65 11.91
N VAL A 58 14.59 -16.45 12.84
CA VAL A 58 13.38 -17.30 12.93
C VAL A 58 12.50 -17.00 11.73
N SER A 59 11.97 -18.02 11.05
CA SER A 59 11.08 -17.85 9.91
C SER A 59 9.74 -17.29 10.37
N VAL A 60 9.47 -16.01 10.11
CA VAL A 60 8.21 -15.36 10.50
C VAL A 60 7.30 -15.22 9.29
N LYS A 61 6.10 -15.79 9.36
CA LYS A 61 5.00 -15.57 8.41
C LYS A 61 3.80 -14.97 9.13
N LEU A 62 3.38 -13.80 8.70
CA LEU A 62 2.33 -13.01 9.33
C LEU A 62 1.21 -12.70 8.33
N ILE A 63 -0.02 -13.05 8.68
CA ILE A 63 -1.23 -12.73 7.92
C ILE A 63 -2.11 -11.83 8.78
N ILE A 64 -2.49 -10.67 8.25
CA ILE A 64 -3.33 -9.67 8.94
C ILE A 64 -4.40 -9.10 8.01
N ALA A 65 -5.46 -8.50 8.59
CA ALA A 65 -6.43 -7.75 7.78
C ALA A 65 -5.85 -6.41 7.30
N ASP A 66 -6.14 -5.99 6.07
CA ASP A 66 -5.85 -4.62 5.59
C ASP A 66 -6.92 -3.66 6.11
N ASN A 67 -6.71 -3.18 7.35
CA ASN A 67 -7.55 -2.18 8.00
C ASN A 67 -6.70 -0.99 8.49
N GLN A 68 -7.34 0.12 8.83
CA GLN A 68 -6.62 1.34 9.27
C GLN A 68 -5.85 1.15 10.58
N GLU A 69 -6.33 0.28 11.48
CA GLU A 69 -5.68 0.01 12.76
C GLU A 69 -4.32 -0.67 12.57
N ASN A 70 -4.24 -1.65 11.67
CA ASN A 70 -3.01 -2.34 11.29
C ASN A 70 -2.03 -1.48 10.46
N ARG A 71 -2.31 -0.19 10.24
CA ARG A 71 -1.37 0.76 9.63
C ARG A 71 -0.55 1.53 10.67
N LYS A 72 -0.87 1.40 11.96
CA LYS A 72 -0.20 2.10 13.06
C LYS A 72 1.15 1.49 13.43
N LEU A 73 1.36 0.19 13.15
CA LEU A 73 2.62 -0.50 13.37
C LEU A 73 3.44 -0.61 12.07
N PRO A 74 4.77 -0.51 12.13
CA PRO A 74 5.65 -0.48 10.96
C PRO A 74 5.98 -1.90 10.45
N PHE A 75 4.98 -2.62 9.95
CA PHE A 75 5.16 -4.00 9.45
C PHE A 75 6.20 -4.16 8.33
N ASP A 76 6.52 -3.08 7.61
CA ASP A 76 7.57 -3.07 6.59
C ASP A 76 8.97 -3.34 7.19
N GLU A 77 9.18 -3.05 8.47
CA GLU A 77 10.41 -3.41 9.19
C GLU A 77 10.58 -4.92 9.36
N LEU A 78 9.48 -5.68 9.49
CA LEU A 78 9.53 -7.14 9.52
C LEU A 78 9.93 -7.70 8.15
N VAL A 79 9.36 -7.14 7.07
CA VAL A 79 9.69 -7.52 5.70
C VAL A 79 11.18 -7.26 5.41
N ALA A 80 11.72 -6.13 5.88
CA ALA A 80 13.14 -5.81 5.76
C ALA A 80 14.06 -6.81 6.49
N LEU A 81 13.55 -7.50 7.52
CA LEU A 81 14.25 -8.56 8.25
C LEU A 81 14.03 -9.96 7.65
N GLY A 82 13.32 -10.06 6.52
CA GLY A 82 13.05 -11.32 5.82
C GLY A 82 11.78 -12.05 6.25
N ALA A 83 10.90 -11.41 7.03
CA ALA A 83 9.59 -11.98 7.35
C ALA A 83 8.62 -11.85 6.17
N SER A 84 7.73 -12.83 6.00
CA SER A 84 6.59 -12.75 5.08
C SER A 84 5.44 -12.04 5.79
N VAL A 85 4.96 -10.91 5.26
CA VAL A 85 3.81 -10.18 5.81
C VAL A 85 2.73 -10.00 4.73
N THR A 86 1.58 -10.61 4.93
CA THR A 86 0.47 -10.63 3.99
C THR A 86 -0.74 -9.92 4.56
N LYS A 87 -1.27 -8.92 3.83
CA LYS A 87 -2.44 -8.12 4.24
C LYS A 87 -3.67 -8.50 3.39
N ILE A 88 -4.74 -8.97 4.02
CA ILE A 88 -5.98 -9.39 3.35
C ILE A 88 -6.97 -8.24 3.26
N LYS A 89 -7.36 -7.86 2.04
CA LYS A 89 -8.42 -6.87 1.79
C LYS A 89 -9.81 -7.53 1.90
N GLY A 90 -10.74 -6.86 2.60
CA GLY A 90 -12.11 -7.38 2.82
C GLY A 90 -13.01 -7.49 1.58
N ALA A 91 -12.51 -7.22 0.37
CA ALA A 91 -13.26 -7.37 -0.87
C ALA A 91 -12.90 -8.69 -1.57
N GLY A 92 -13.85 -9.63 -1.63
CA GLY A 92 -13.73 -10.92 -2.33
C GLY A 92 -13.29 -12.11 -1.48
N TYR A 93 -12.60 -11.91 -0.36
CA TYR A 93 -12.06 -12.98 0.50
C TYR A 93 -12.88 -13.31 1.76
N GLY A 94 -13.93 -12.53 2.03
CA GLY A 94 -14.47 -12.42 3.39
C GLY A 94 -13.51 -11.66 4.31
N ASN A 95 -13.95 -11.30 5.51
CA ASN A 95 -13.08 -10.62 6.47
C ASN A 95 -12.12 -11.62 7.11
N MET A 96 -10.82 -11.35 7.04
CA MET A 96 -9.80 -12.05 7.83
C MET A 96 -10.14 -11.86 9.32
N ASN A 97 -10.72 -12.88 9.92
CA ASN A 97 -11.15 -12.90 11.31
C ASN A 97 -10.46 -14.01 12.13
N GLN A 98 -9.48 -14.69 11.54
CA GLN A 98 -8.68 -15.69 12.25
C GLN A 98 -7.79 -15.04 13.30
N LYS A 99 -7.57 -15.75 14.40
CA LYS A 99 -6.78 -15.30 15.56
C LYS A 99 -6.07 -16.50 16.16
N PHE A 100 -5.00 -16.90 15.51
CA PHE A 100 -4.15 -17.97 16.00
C PHE A 100 -2.68 -17.72 15.66
N CYS A 101 -1.81 -18.40 16.39
CA CYS A 101 -0.42 -18.56 16.01
C CYS A 101 0.04 -20.00 16.22
N VAL A 102 0.94 -20.45 15.36
CA VAL A 102 1.65 -21.73 15.48
C VAL A 102 3.14 -21.43 15.62
N ILE A 103 3.77 -22.06 16.60
CA ILE A 103 5.16 -21.84 16.99
C ILE A 103 5.89 -23.16 16.80
N ASP A 104 6.95 -23.14 16.00
CA ASP A 104 7.88 -24.26 15.76
C ASP A 104 7.18 -25.59 15.43
N LYS A 105 6.04 -25.52 14.75
CA LYS A 105 5.16 -26.67 14.43
C LYS A 105 4.84 -27.58 15.63
N ARG A 106 4.96 -27.06 16.86
CA ARG A 106 4.83 -27.83 18.11
C ARG A 106 3.69 -27.32 18.99
N ILE A 107 3.45 -26.01 19.02
CA ILE A 107 2.46 -25.37 19.89
C ILE A 107 1.59 -24.46 19.04
N ALA A 108 0.28 -24.55 19.23
CA ALA A 108 -0.69 -23.63 18.65
C ALA A 108 -1.48 -22.91 19.73
N MET A 109 -1.72 -21.62 19.51
CA MET A 109 -2.59 -20.78 20.34
C MET A 109 -3.70 -20.24 19.45
N HIS A 110 -4.96 -20.56 19.74
CA HIS A 110 -6.12 -20.17 18.92
C HIS A 110 -7.30 -19.75 19.79
N GLY A 111 -8.01 -18.70 19.40
CA GLY A 111 -9.24 -18.30 20.09
C GLY A 111 -9.80 -16.96 19.63
N SER A 112 -10.33 -16.16 20.56
CA SER A 112 -10.94 -14.87 20.27
C SER A 112 -9.96 -13.68 20.38
N TYR A 113 -8.80 -13.89 21.00
CA TYR A 113 -7.82 -12.84 21.33
C TYR A 113 -7.12 -12.25 20.09
N ASN A 114 -7.41 -10.99 19.77
CA ASN A 114 -6.65 -10.22 18.79
C ASN A 114 -5.34 -9.71 19.40
N TRP A 115 -4.30 -9.52 18.60
CA TRP A 115 -3.02 -8.95 19.07
C TRP A 115 -3.08 -7.42 19.15
N SER A 116 -4.06 -6.91 19.88
CA SER A 116 -4.39 -5.49 19.95
C SER A 116 -4.40 -4.98 21.38
N VAL A 117 -4.09 -3.69 21.56
CA VAL A 117 -4.12 -3.03 22.88
C VAL A 117 -5.51 -3.17 23.55
N ASN A 118 -6.58 -3.19 22.75
CA ASN A 118 -7.94 -3.30 23.25
C ASN A 118 -8.26 -4.73 23.74
N ALA A 119 -7.80 -5.77 23.04
CA ALA A 119 -7.93 -7.16 23.49
C ALA A 119 -7.18 -7.40 24.81
N ARG A 120 -6.01 -6.79 24.97
CA ARG A 120 -5.21 -6.87 26.20
C ARG A 120 -5.89 -6.21 27.40
N LYS A 121 -6.49 -5.02 27.20
CA LYS A 121 -6.94 -4.17 28.33
C LYS A 121 -8.43 -4.26 28.64
N ASN A 122 -9.29 -4.44 27.63
CA ASN A 122 -10.72 -4.11 27.75
C ASN A 122 -11.67 -5.26 27.37
N ASN A 123 -11.31 -6.13 26.42
CA ASN A 123 -12.23 -7.18 25.96
C ASN A 123 -12.31 -8.36 26.93
N HIS A 124 -13.32 -9.22 26.77
CA HIS A 124 -13.33 -10.55 27.37
C HIS A 124 -12.92 -11.55 26.29
N GLU A 125 -11.71 -12.07 26.40
CA GLU A 125 -11.13 -12.96 25.41
C GLU A 125 -10.89 -14.35 25.99
N SER A 126 -10.81 -15.36 25.14
CA SER A 126 -10.36 -16.69 25.53
C SER A 126 -9.52 -17.30 24.43
N ILE A 127 -8.51 -18.08 24.83
CA ILE A 127 -7.69 -18.85 23.90
C ILE A 127 -7.51 -20.27 24.41
N ILE A 128 -7.23 -21.14 23.46
CA ILE A 128 -6.77 -22.49 23.69
C ILE A 128 -5.29 -22.54 23.33
N VAL A 129 -4.46 -23.06 24.22
CA VAL A 129 -3.05 -23.40 23.97
C VAL A 129 -2.94 -24.91 23.90
N THR A 130 -2.37 -25.44 22.82
CA THR A 130 -2.35 -26.89 22.57
C THR A 130 -1.06 -27.32 21.88
N ASN A 131 -0.57 -28.50 22.24
CA ASN A 131 0.45 -29.25 21.51
C ASN A 131 -0.12 -30.50 20.80
N HIS A 132 -1.46 -30.60 20.70
CA HIS A 132 -2.13 -31.72 20.04
C HIS A 132 -1.78 -31.75 18.54
N THR A 133 -1.14 -32.83 18.10
CA THR A 133 -0.49 -32.93 16.79
C THR A 133 -1.45 -32.67 15.63
N GLU A 134 -2.68 -33.20 15.68
CA GLU A 134 -3.66 -32.99 14.61
C GLU A 134 -4.18 -31.55 14.57
N THR A 135 -4.34 -30.91 15.72
CA THR A 135 -4.82 -29.52 15.80
C THR A 135 -3.75 -28.56 15.30
N VAL A 136 -2.49 -28.80 15.68
CA VAL A 136 -1.34 -28.04 15.17
C VAL A 136 -1.23 -28.22 13.65
N ALA A 137 -1.30 -29.45 13.15
CA ALA A 137 -1.27 -29.73 11.71
C ALA A 137 -2.42 -29.04 10.97
N SER A 138 -3.65 -29.15 11.48
CA SER A 138 -4.82 -28.52 10.87
C SER A 138 -4.73 -26.98 10.84
N LEU A 139 -4.15 -26.35 11.86
CA LEU A 139 -3.93 -24.90 11.87
C LEU A 139 -2.80 -24.47 10.93
N ILE A 140 -1.76 -25.29 10.76
CA ILE A 140 -0.73 -25.09 9.73
C ILE A 140 -1.36 -25.18 8.33
N ASP A 141 -2.18 -26.21 8.08
CA ASP A 141 -2.88 -26.39 6.81
C ASP A 141 -3.83 -25.22 6.55
N THR A 142 -4.57 -24.76 7.57
CA THR A 142 -5.42 -23.57 7.48
C THR A 142 -4.62 -22.31 7.16
N PHE A 143 -3.45 -22.13 7.77
CA PHE A 143 -2.56 -21.01 7.48
C PHE A 143 -2.09 -21.05 6.01
N ASN A 144 -1.62 -22.21 5.57
CA ASN A 144 -1.17 -22.43 4.19
C ASN A 144 -2.31 -22.25 3.19
N ASP A 145 -3.54 -22.68 3.51
CA ASP A 145 -4.71 -22.45 2.66
C ASP A 145 -5.03 -20.96 2.51
N ILE A 146 -4.90 -20.19 3.60
CA ILE A 146 -5.07 -18.74 3.55
C ILE A 146 -3.96 -18.11 2.70
N GLU A 147 -2.70 -18.49 2.93
CA GLU A 147 -1.53 -18.03 2.17
C GLU A 147 -1.70 -18.36 0.67
N ASN A 148 -1.99 -19.63 0.34
CA ASN A 148 -2.20 -20.10 -1.03
C ASN A 148 -3.38 -19.41 -1.71
N LYS A 149 -4.51 -19.17 -1.03
CA LYS A 149 -5.63 -18.42 -1.60
C LYS A 149 -5.25 -16.97 -1.92
N ILE A 150 -4.33 -16.39 -1.15
CA ILE A 150 -3.82 -15.04 -1.41
C ILE A 150 -2.82 -15.09 -2.56
N THR A 151 -1.82 -15.98 -2.52
CA THR A 151 -0.80 -16.13 -3.58
C THR A 151 -1.39 -16.54 -4.92
N SER A 152 -2.48 -17.34 -4.94
CA SER A 152 -3.18 -17.75 -6.17
C SER A 152 -3.94 -16.60 -6.86
N GLN A 153 -4.10 -15.45 -6.21
CA GLN A 153 -4.75 -14.28 -6.79
C GLN A 153 -3.93 -12.98 -6.66
N GLY A 154 -2.86 -12.98 -5.86
CA GLY A 154 -1.88 -11.91 -5.72
C GLY A 154 -0.48 -12.44 -6.01
N GLU A 155 0.10 -11.93 -7.11
CA GLU A 155 1.49 -12.07 -7.57
C GLU A 155 1.81 -13.19 -8.58
N GLN A 156 2.22 -12.73 -9.77
CA GLN A 156 3.60 -13.00 -10.22
C GLN A 156 4.45 -11.83 -9.68
N PRO A 157 5.70 -12.05 -9.22
CA PRO A 157 6.81 -12.19 -10.18
C PRO A 157 7.89 -13.24 -9.84
N ILE A 158 8.67 -13.48 -10.90
CA ILE A 158 9.74 -14.45 -11.14
C ILE A 158 11.02 -14.18 -10.32
N GLU A 159 11.60 -15.21 -9.69
CA GLU A 159 13.00 -15.59 -9.98
C GLU A 159 13.31 -17.07 -9.61
N ASP A 160 13.74 -17.76 -10.67
CA ASP A 160 14.53 -18.99 -10.81
C ASP A 160 14.84 -19.84 -9.57
N ASN A 161 14.32 -21.08 -9.59
CA ASN A 161 15.23 -22.22 -9.54
C ASN A 161 14.76 -23.38 -10.42
N ILE A 162 15.74 -23.89 -11.15
CA ILE A 162 15.70 -24.93 -12.16
C ILE A 162 15.50 -26.28 -11.47
N GLN A 163 14.53 -27.08 -11.91
CA GLN A 163 14.78 -28.48 -12.30
C GLN A 163 13.48 -29.17 -12.71
N THR A 164 13.56 -29.77 -13.89
CA THR A 164 12.89 -31.01 -14.25
C THR A 164 12.46 -31.83 -13.04
N ASP A 165 11.15 -31.92 -12.83
CA ASP A 165 10.59 -33.13 -12.25
C ASP A 165 9.32 -33.51 -13.01
N LYS A 166 9.52 -34.34 -14.04
CA LYS A 166 8.50 -35.23 -14.63
C LYS A 166 7.97 -36.27 -13.61
N SER A 167 8.11 -35.99 -12.32
CA SER A 167 7.96 -36.93 -11.20
C SER A 167 6.78 -36.57 -10.30
N GLU A 168 6.23 -35.35 -10.36
CA GLU A 168 5.10 -34.94 -9.52
C GLU A 168 3.72 -35.20 -10.14
N VAL A 169 3.63 -35.33 -11.47
CA VAL A 169 2.39 -35.78 -12.16
C VAL A 169 2.09 -37.27 -11.90
N LEU A 170 2.98 -37.99 -11.21
CA LEU A 170 2.82 -39.40 -10.85
C LEU A 170 2.43 -39.64 -9.38
N LYS A 171 2.28 -38.59 -8.57
CA LYS A 171 2.06 -38.73 -7.11
C LYS A 171 0.74 -38.18 -6.56
N LEU A 172 -0.05 -37.46 -7.34
CA LEU A 172 -1.46 -37.19 -6.98
C LEU A 172 -2.36 -38.16 -7.75
N GLU A 173 -3.20 -38.91 -7.03
CA GLU A 173 -4.18 -39.92 -7.49
C GLU A 173 -3.73 -41.38 -7.69
N LYS A 174 -2.63 -41.86 -7.09
CA LYS A 174 -2.28 -43.30 -7.21
C LYS A 174 -2.90 -44.27 -6.19
N HIS A 175 -3.77 -43.81 -5.33
CA HIS A 175 -4.60 -44.67 -4.48
C HIS A 175 -5.98 -44.02 -4.43
N THR A 176 -7.11 -44.75 -4.55
CA THR A 176 -8.37 -44.43 -3.82
C THR A 176 -9.65 -45.18 -4.21
N ALA A 177 -9.98 -45.48 -5.48
CA ALA A 177 -11.29 -46.08 -5.79
C ALA A 177 -11.23 -47.58 -6.10
N LYS A 178 -10.31 -47.98 -6.99
CA LYS A 178 -10.13 -49.36 -7.44
C LYS A 178 -9.73 -50.29 -6.29
N GLU A 179 -8.71 -49.93 -5.52
CA GLU A 179 -8.21 -50.75 -4.42
C GLU A 179 -9.23 -50.92 -3.30
N HIS A 180 -10.01 -49.87 -3.03
CA HIS A 180 -11.10 -49.91 -2.06
C HIS A 180 -12.20 -50.86 -2.50
N ALA A 181 -12.70 -50.73 -3.74
CA ALA A 181 -13.73 -51.61 -4.28
C ALA A 181 -13.28 -53.08 -4.33
N VAL A 182 -12.02 -53.32 -4.69
CA VAL A 182 -11.42 -54.66 -4.70
C VAL A 182 -11.30 -55.22 -3.28
N SER A 183 -10.81 -54.45 -2.32
CA SER A 183 -10.67 -54.89 -0.91
C SER A 183 -12.02 -55.15 -0.25
N GLU A 184 -13.01 -54.29 -0.49
CA GLU A 184 -14.36 -54.45 0.03
C GLU A 184 -15.01 -55.72 -0.54
N PHE A 185 -14.86 -55.97 -1.84
CA PHE A 185 -15.34 -57.20 -2.47
C PHE A 185 -14.71 -58.45 -1.84
N THR A 186 -13.39 -58.48 -1.66
CA THR A 186 -12.68 -59.60 -1.01
C THR A 186 -13.18 -59.85 0.41
N LYS A 187 -13.31 -58.80 1.24
CA LYS A 187 -13.83 -58.92 2.61
C LYS A 187 -15.25 -59.48 2.66
N VAL A 188 -16.11 -59.04 1.74
CA VAL A 188 -17.48 -59.56 1.65
C VAL A 188 -17.47 -61.04 1.29
N LEU A 189 -16.65 -61.46 0.32
CA LEU A 189 -16.52 -62.87 -0.04
C LEU A 189 -16.02 -63.73 1.14
N ASP A 190 -15.01 -63.27 1.87
CA ASP A 190 -14.48 -63.98 3.04
C ASP A 190 -15.56 -64.14 4.12
N SER A 191 -16.36 -63.09 4.37
CA SER A 191 -17.47 -63.15 5.33
C SER A 191 -18.59 -64.10 4.89
N MET A 192 -18.88 -64.16 3.58
CA MET A 192 -19.88 -65.07 3.01
C MET A 192 -19.47 -66.53 3.17
N ILE A 193 -18.18 -66.83 2.95
CA ILE A 193 -17.61 -68.16 3.16
C ILE A 193 -17.68 -68.55 4.64
N ALA A 194 -17.25 -67.67 5.55
CA ALA A 194 -17.27 -67.93 6.98
C ALA A 194 -18.68 -68.20 7.53
N ALA A 195 -19.67 -67.44 7.08
CA ALA A 195 -21.07 -67.60 7.49
C ALA A 195 -21.69 -68.94 7.06
N GLU A 196 -21.33 -69.45 5.88
CA GLU A 196 -21.88 -70.72 5.36
C GLU A 196 -21.25 -71.95 6.04
N ILE A 197 -19.99 -71.86 6.48
CA ILE A 197 -19.26 -72.91 7.23
C ILE A 197 -19.70 -72.97 8.71
N GLY A 198 -20.03 -71.82 9.31
CA GLY A 198 -20.47 -71.72 10.71
C GLY A 198 -21.90 -72.19 10.98
N ASN A 199 -22.67 -72.55 9.96
CA ASN A 199 -24.07 -72.94 10.10
C ASN A 199 -24.20 -74.43 10.51
N PHE A 200 -24.18 -74.70 11.82
CA PHE A 200 -24.39 -76.02 12.45
C PHE A 200 -25.36 -75.93 13.65
N ASP A 201 -26.02 -77.03 14.00
CA ASP A 201 -26.98 -77.07 15.11
C ASP A 201 -26.25 -77.05 16.47
N ARG A 202 -26.06 -75.83 17.00
CA ARG A 202 -25.43 -75.58 18.31
C ARG A 202 -26.17 -76.28 19.45
N SER A 203 -27.50 -76.35 19.37
CA SER A 203 -28.33 -76.96 20.42
C SER A 203 -28.14 -78.47 20.47
N MET A 204 -28.04 -79.11 19.31
CA MET A 204 -27.76 -80.54 19.21
C MET A 204 -26.35 -80.88 19.70
N LEU A 205 -25.35 -80.04 19.38
CA LEU A 205 -23.97 -80.27 19.79
C LEU A 205 -23.76 -80.12 21.30
N SER A 206 -24.33 -79.07 21.91
CA SER A 206 -24.32 -78.91 23.37
C SER A 206 -25.05 -80.08 24.07
N LYS A 207 -26.20 -80.50 23.55
CA LYS A 207 -26.93 -81.67 24.07
C LYS A 207 -26.12 -82.97 23.98
N GLN A 208 -25.34 -83.15 22.91
CA GLN A 208 -24.43 -84.29 22.79
C GLN A 208 -23.32 -84.25 23.85
N GLY A 209 -22.78 -83.07 24.14
CA GLY A 209 -21.82 -82.85 25.23
C GLY A 209 -22.38 -83.25 26.59
N TYR A 210 -23.60 -82.79 26.89
CA TYR A 210 -24.34 -83.11 28.10
C TYR A 210 -24.57 -84.60 28.28
N GLU A 211 -25.14 -85.26 27.26
CA GLU A 211 -25.42 -86.70 27.32
C GLU A 211 -24.11 -87.49 27.46
N ARG A 212 -23.04 -87.10 26.75
CA ARG A 212 -21.76 -87.80 26.84
C ARG A 212 -21.10 -87.68 28.22
N SER A 213 -21.23 -86.51 28.85
CA SER A 213 -20.79 -86.29 30.23
C SER A 213 -21.61 -87.16 31.20
N LYS A 214 -22.93 -87.21 31.01
CA LYS A 214 -23.86 -88.03 31.79
C LYS A 214 -23.57 -89.53 31.69
N PHE A 215 -23.32 -90.06 30.50
CA PHE A 215 -23.01 -91.49 30.31
C PHE A 215 -21.71 -91.93 30.99
N ASN A 216 -20.75 -91.01 31.16
CA ASN A 216 -19.43 -91.31 31.71
C ASN A 216 -19.21 -90.67 33.08
N ASN A 217 -20.26 -90.17 33.74
CA ASN A 217 -20.18 -89.45 35.01
C ASN A 217 -19.14 -88.30 35.02
N GLY A 218 -18.89 -87.67 33.87
CA GLY A 218 -17.90 -86.60 33.76
C GLY A 218 -16.44 -87.07 33.84
N ASP A 219 -16.14 -88.32 33.44
CA ASP A 219 -14.76 -88.80 33.30
C ASP A 219 -14.08 -88.13 32.09
N HIS A 220 -13.08 -87.29 32.38
CA HIS A 220 -12.33 -86.55 31.39
C HIS A 220 -11.52 -87.46 30.44
N GLN A 221 -11.16 -88.68 30.83
CA GLN A 221 -10.38 -89.57 29.96
C GLN A 221 -11.14 -90.00 28.70
N VAL A 222 -12.48 -90.08 28.79
CA VAL A 222 -13.37 -90.45 27.67
C VAL A 222 -13.59 -89.28 26.70
N LEU A 223 -13.28 -88.06 27.13
CA LEU A 223 -13.46 -86.83 26.35
C LEU A 223 -12.64 -86.86 25.05
N THR A 224 -11.44 -87.42 25.06
CA THR A 224 -10.57 -87.55 23.88
C THR A 224 -11.27 -88.24 22.70
N LYS A 225 -11.94 -89.37 22.95
CA LYS A 225 -12.72 -90.13 21.95
C LYS A 225 -13.99 -89.40 21.51
N ALA A 226 -14.60 -88.63 22.43
CA ALA A 226 -15.76 -87.80 22.10
C ALA A 226 -15.36 -86.65 21.18
N LEU A 227 -14.23 -85.99 21.45
CA LEU A 227 -13.67 -84.94 20.60
C LEU A 227 -13.23 -85.47 19.23
N ASP A 228 -12.70 -86.70 19.14
CA ASP A 228 -12.48 -87.36 17.85
C ASP A 228 -13.78 -87.54 17.04
N THR A 229 -14.89 -87.85 17.72
CA THR A 229 -16.20 -87.97 17.09
C THR A 229 -16.70 -86.60 16.62
N VAL A 230 -16.60 -85.57 17.46
CA VAL A 230 -16.93 -84.17 17.10
C VAL A 230 -16.10 -83.71 15.90
N TYR A 231 -14.81 -84.06 15.88
CA TYR A 231 -13.93 -83.79 14.74
C TYR A 231 -14.36 -84.55 13.49
N SER A 232 -14.69 -85.84 13.57
CA SER A 232 -15.15 -86.61 12.41
C SER A 232 -16.49 -86.10 11.85
N VAL A 233 -17.42 -85.67 12.72
CA VAL A 233 -18.69 -85.04 12.33
C VAL A 233 -18.41 -83.68 11.70
N PHE A 234 -17.50 -82.90 12.27
CA PHE A 234 -17.03 -81.65 11.67
C PHE A 234 -16.45 -81.89 10.28
N ILE A 235 -15.67 -82.95 10.07
CA ILE A 235 -15.15 -83.30 8.75
C ILE A 235 -16.25 -83.81 7.80
N ASN A 236 -17.20 -84.62 8.26
CA ASN A 236 -18.29 -85.12 7.42
C ASN A 236 -19.32 -84.03 7.06
N ASP A 237 -19.55 -83.05 7.93
CA ASP A 237 -20.36 -81.86 7.62
C ASP A 237 -19.77 -81.04 6.45
N ILE A 238 -18.47 -81.22 6.15
CA ILE A 238 -17.75 -80.61 5.02
C ILE A 238 -18.00 -81.37 3.72
N ASP A 239 -18.25 -82.68 3.75
CA ASP A 239 -18.34 -83.50 2.54
C ASP A 239 -19.78 -83.60 1.95
N VAL A 240 -20.83 -83.21 2.69
CA VAL A 240 -22.25 -83.27 2.24
C VAL A 240 -22.69 -81.99 1.45
N VAL A 241 -21.75 -81.32 0.78
CA VAL A 241 -21.86 -79.88 0.42
C VAL A 241 -22.12 -79.62 -1.08
N GLU A 242 -22.74 -80.52 -1.86
CA GLU A 242 -23.13 -80.16 -3.25
C GLU A 242 -24.18 -79.02 -3.30
N ASP A 243 -25.21 -79.08 -2.44
CA ASP A 243 -26.27 -78.05 -2.39
C ASP A 243 -25.76 -76.72 -1.79
N LYS A 244 -24.86 -76.78 -0.80
CA LYS A 244 -24.24 -75.60 -0.17
C LYS A 244 -23.22 -74.94 -1.11
N LYS A 245 -22.41 -75.72 -1.85
CA LYS A 245 -21.51 -75.21 -2.91
C LYS A 245 -22.30 -74.46 -3.98
N ARG A 246 -23.41 -75.04 -4.46
CA ARG A 246 -24.26 -74.41 -5.48
C ARG A 246 -24.81 -73.07 -4.99
N ARG A 247 -25.31 -73.00 -3.75
CA ARG A 247 -25.78 -71.74 -3.14
C ARG A 247 -24.68 -70.70 -3.00
N LEU A 248 -23.48 -71.10 -2.58
CA LEU A 248 -22.34 -70.20 -2.43
C LEU A 248 -21.88 -69.65 -3.79
N LEU A 249 -21.80 -70.48 -4.83
CA LEU A 249 -21.48 -70.04 -6.19
C LEU A 249 -22.49 -69.00 -6.72
N THR A 250 -23.79 -69.24 -6.54
CA THR A 250 -24.82 -68.27 -6.94
C THR A 250 -24.71 -66.95 -6.17
N LYS A 251 -24.44 -67.00 -4.85
CA LYS A 251 -24.20 -65.78 -4.04
C LYS A 251 -22.96 -65.01 -4.51
N ILE A 252 -21.89 -65.71 -4.92
CA ILE A 252 -20.68 -65.09 -5.47
C ILE A 252 -20.98 -64.40 -6.81
N ASP A 253 -21.73 -65.05 -7.70
CA ASP A 253 -22.16 -64.45 -8.98
C ASP A 253 -23.01 -63.19 -8.77
N GLU A 254 -23.98 -63.24 -7.85
CA GLU A 254 -24.82 -62.09 -7.51
C GLU A 254 -24.00 -60.94 -6.90
N GLN A 255 -23.05 -61.27 -6.02
CA GLN A 255 -22.19 -60.29 -5.37
C GLN A 255 -21.18 -59.68 -6.35
N GLU A 256 -20.67 -60.43 -7.33
CA GLU A 256 -19.82 -59.92 -8.42
C GLU A 256 -20.54 -58.85 -9.23
N ILE A 257 -21.75 -59.15 -9.72
CA ILE A 257 -22.58 -58.21 -10.50
C ILE A 257 -22.90 -56.97 -9.67
N LYS A 258 -23.30 -57.15 -8.41
CA LYS A 258 -23.63 -56.04 -7.50
C LYS A 258 -22.44 -55.13 -7.25
N SER A 259 -21.25 -55.70 -7.03
CA SER A 259 -20.03 -54.94 -6.75
C SER A 259 -19.52 -54.19 -7.99
N ILE A 260 -19.62 -54.80 -9.17
CA ILE A 260 -19.30 -54.13 -10.45
C ILE A 260 -20.23 -52.95 -10.70
N ASN A 261 -21.54 -53.11 -10.48
CA ASN A 261 -22.52 -52.04 -10.66
C ASN A 261 -22.29 -50.90 -9.66
N ALA A 262 -22.06 -51.22 -8.38
CA ALA A 262 -21.75 -50.21 -7.36
C ALA A 262 -20.46 -49.45 -7.67
N PHE A 263 -19.42 -50.15 -8.16
CA PHE A 263 -18.17 -49.52 -8.58
C PHE A 263 -18.37 -48.59 -9.78
N GLN A 264 -19.15 -49.02 -10.77
CA GLN A 264 -19.48 -48.19 -11.95
C GLN A 264 -20.27 -46.93 -11.56
N GLU A 265 -21.25 -47.05 -10.67
CA GLU A 265 -22.06 -45.93 -10.19
C GLU A 265 -21.23 -44.94 -9.38
N SER A 266 -20.37 -45.42 -8.47
CA SER A 266 -19.44 -44.59 -7.70
C SER A 266 -18.52 -43.79 -8.62
N LEU A 267 -17.96 -44.43 -9.64
CA LEU A 267 -17.04 -43.79 -10.58
C LEU A 267 -17.75 -42.81 -11.52
N ALA A 268 -19.00 -43.09 -11.90
CA ALA A 268 -19.84 -42.17 -12.67
C ALA A 268 -20.16 -40.89 -11.88
N LEU A 269 -20.49 -41.02 -10.59
CA LEU A 269 -20.71 -39.87 -9.70
C LEU A 269 -19.45 -39.02 -9.53
N GLN A 270 -18.28 -39.64 -9.36
CA GLN A 270 -17.01 -38.93 -9.29
C GLN A 270 -16.72 -38.16 -10.59
N LEU A 271 -16.99 -38.77 -11.74
CA LEU A 271 -16.77 -38.14 -13.05
C LEU A 271 -17.73 -36.95 -13.26
N GLN A 272 -19.01 -37.11 -12.91
CA GLN A 272 -19.98 -36.02 -12.95
C GLN A 272 -19.57 -34.85 -12.03
N SER A 273 -19.09 -35.15 -10.83
CA SER A 273 -18.58 -34.13 -9.90
C SER A 273 -17.39 -33.36 -10.50
N ALA A 274 -16.43 -34.08 -11.11
CA ALA A 274 -15.26 -33.47 -11.75
C ALA A 274 -15.62 -32.64 -12.99
N GLU A 275 -16.63 -33.05 -13.77
CA GLU A 275 -17.16 -32.27 -14.89
C GLU A 275 -17.78 -30.94 -14.42
N VAL A 276 -18.65 -31.00 -13.40
CA VAL A 276 -19.29 -29.80 -12.82
C VAL A 276 -18.24 -28.86 -12.22
N GLU A 277 -17.25 -29.40 -11.50
CA GLU A 277 -16.15 -28.60 -10.96
C GLU A 277 -15.34 -27.93 -12.07
N SER A 278 -15.01 -28.65 -13.14
CA SER A 278 -14.30 -28.08 -14.29
C SER A 278 -15.12 -27.00 -15.02
N GLU A 279 -16.43 -27.18 -15.18
CA GLU A 279 -17.32 -26.17 -15.75
C GLU A 279 -17.33 -24.89 -14.90
N ASN A 280 -17.40 -25.03 -13.58
CA ASN A 280 -17.32 -23.92 -12.65
C ASN A 280 -15.96 -23.21 -12.72
N GLU A 281 -14.85 -23.96 -12.78
CA GLU A 281 -13.51 -23.40 -12.98
C GLU A 281 -13.40 -22.62 -14.29
N ILE A 282 -13.91 -23.16 -15.39
CA ILE A 282 -13.94 -22.49 -16.71
C ILE A 282 -14.75 -21.19 -16.65
N LEU A 283 -15.93 -21.22 -16.02
CA LEU A 283 -16.78 -20.04 -15.87
C LEU A 283 -16.09 -18.96 -15.02
N ASN A 284 -15.48 -19.36 -13.90
CA ASN A 284 -14.75 -18.45 -13.03
C ASN A 284 -13.56 -17.82 -13.73
N ALA A 285 -12.77 -18.61 -14.47
CA ALA A 285 -11.64 -18.11 -15.26
C ALA A 285 -12.11 -17.14 -16.37
N LYS A 286 -13.21 -17.45 -17.07
CA LYS A 286 -13.80 -16.52 -18.07
C LYS A 286 -14.26 -15.21 -17.44
N ASN A 287 -14.95 -15.27 -16.30
CA ASN A 287 -15.40 -14.08 -15.58
C ASN A 287 -14.21 -13.22 -15.14
N LYS A 288 -13.12 -13.86 -14.68
CA LYS A 288 -11.88 -13.17 -14.30
C LYS A 288 -11.25 -12.46 -15.50
N LEU A 289 -11.22 -13.08 -16.68
CA LEU A 289 -10.74 -12.44 -17.92
C LEU A 289 -11.60 -11.23 -18.33
N ILE A 290 -12.93 -11.34 -18.23
CA ILE A 290 -13.85 -10.22 -18.51
C ILE A 290 -13.58 -9.05 -17.56
N ASN A 291 -13.42 -9.32 -16.26
CA ASN A 291 -13.15 -8.29 -15.26
C ASN A 291 -11.80 -7.60 -15.51
N LEU A 292 -10.73 -8.38 -15.74
CA LEU A 292 -9.41 -7.84 -16.06
C LEU A 292 -9.45 -6.94 -17.30
N LYS A 293 -10.13 -7.38 -18.36
CA LYS A 293 -10.30 -6.58 -19.58
C LYS A 293 -11.10 -5.30 -19.32
N SER A 294 -12.17 -5.38 -18.52
CA SER A 294 -12.98 -4.21 -18.15
C SER A 294 -12.15 -3.19 -17.35
N ASP A 295 -11.28 -3.64 -16.45
CA ASP A 295 -10.46 -2.74 -15.64
C ASP A 295 -9.39 -2.04 -16.49
N VAL A 296 -8.78 -2.74 -17.45
CA VAL A 296 -7.87 -2.11 -18.44
C VAL A 296 -8.61 -1.04 -19.26
N GLU A 297 -9.83 -1.32 -19.70
CA GLU A 297 -10.65 -0.38 -20.46
C GLU A 297 -11.02 0.87 -19.66
N LYS A 298 -11.42 0.71 -18.38
CA LYS A 298 -11.67 1.84 -17.46
C LYS A 298 -10.42 2.70 -17.28
N ASN A 299 -9.27 2.07 -17.05
CA ASN A 299 -8.00 2.77 -16.88
C ASN A 299 -7.61 3.54 -18.16
N SER A 300 -7.84 2.96 -19.34
CA SER A 300 -7.64 3.64 -20.62
C SER A 300 -8.52 4.88 -20.75
N GLN A 301 -9.80 4.81 -20.36
CA GLN A 301 -10.70 5.96 -20.36
C GLN A 301 -10.24 7.06 -19.40
N ILE A 302 -9.72 6.69 -18.22
CA ILE A 302 -9.15 7.65 -17.26
C ILE A 302 -7.93 8.36 -17.87
N ILE A 303 -7.02 7.60 -18.48
CA ILE A 303 -5.83 8.15 -19.16
C ILE A 303 -6.25 9.13 -20.25
N ASP A 304 -7.21 8.76 -21.10
CA ASP A 304 -7.73 9.63 -22.15
C ASP A 304 -8.37 10.91 -21.59
N GLY A 305 -9.10 10.81 -20.47
CA GLY A 305 -9.64 11.97 -19.76
C GLY A 305 -8.56 12.90 -19.21
N ILE A 306 -7.50 12.36 -18.61
CA ILE A 306 -6.37 13.17 -18.13
C ILE A 306 -5.67 13.86 -19.30
N LYS A 307 -5.43 13.14 -20.40
CA LYS A 307 -4.70 13.63 -21.57
C LYS A 307 -5.48 14.70 -22.34
N ASN A 308 -6.73 14.42 -22.70
CA ASN A 308 -7.53 15.26 -23.59
C ASN A 308 -8.33 16.34 -22.84
N THR A 309 -8.39 16.30 -21.51
CA THR A 309 -9.08 17.35 -20.73
C THR A 309 -8.09 18.13 -19.87
N LYS A 310 -7.39 17.46 -18.94
CA LYS A 310 -6.54 18.16 -17.96
C LYS A 310 -5.25 18.69 -18.60
N ILE A 311 -4.49 17.84 -19.30
CA ILE A 311 -3.23 18.24 -19.92
C ILE A 311 -3.48 19.29 -21.01
N GLU A 312 -4.47 19.08 -21.87
CA GLU A 312 -4.83 20.04 -22.92
C GLU A 312 -5.25 21.41 -22.34
N PHE A 313 -5.99 21.44 -21.23
CA PHE A 313 -6.34 22.67 -20.52
C PHE A 313 -5.09 23.47 -20.08
N HIS A 314 -4.13 22.81 -19.42
CA HIS A 314 -2.90 23.47 -18.99
C HIS A 314 -2.00 23.88 -20.19
N GLN A 315 -1.98 23.10 -21.27
CA GLN A 315 -1.29 23.46 -22.51
C GLN A 315 -1.87 24.71 -23.16
N ASN A 316 -3.20 24.85 -23.16
CA ASN A 316 -3.87 26.05 -23.67
C ASN A 316 -3.52 27.29 -22.84
N ILE A 317 -3.50 27.18 -21.51
CA ILE A 317 -3.07 28.28 -20.62
C ILE A 317 -1.61 28.69 -20.93
N ILE A 318 -0.71 27.72 -21.07
CA ILE A 318 0.69 27.99 -21.44
C ILE A 318 0.76 28.70 -22.81
N GLY A 319 -0.08 28.29 -23.77
CA GLY A 319 -0.21 28.95 -25.07
C GLY A 319 -0.60 30.42 -24.94
N GLU A 320 -1.65 30.72 -24.16
CA GLU A 320 -2.10 32.09 -23.91
C GLU A 320 -1.02 32.95 -23.24
N ILE A 321 -0.31 32.41 -22.24
CA ILE A 321 0.77 33.13 -21.56
C ILE A 321 1.94 33.38 -22.52
N LYS A 322 2.31 32.39 -23.35
CA LYS A 322 3.35 32.55 -24.39
C LYS A 322 2.99 33.62 -25.40
N ASP A 323 1.73 33.72 -25.81
CA ASP A 323 1.27 34.79 -26.69
C ASP A 323 1.30 36.15 -25.98
N LYS A 324 0.88 36.24 -24.71
CA LYS A 324 1.02 37.48 -23.92
C LYS A 324 2.48 37.93 -23.79
N ILE A 325 3.42 37.01 -23.55
CA ILE A 325 4.86 37.29 -23.55
C ILE A 325 5.31 37.83 -24.91
N ARG A 326 4.85 37.22 -26.01
CA ARG A 326 5.17 37.67 -27.37
C ARG A 326 4.63 39.08 -27.63
N HIS A 327 3.44 39.41 -27.13
CA HIS A 327 2.87 40.75 -27.19
C HIS A 327 3.67 41.74 -26.35
N ALA A 328 3.99 41.42 -25.09
CA ALA A 328 4.78 42.27 -24.20
C ALA A 328 6.19 42.56 -24.75
N LYS A 329 6.81 41.59 -25.42
CA LYS A 329 8.11 41.76 -26.11
C LYS A 329 8.01 42.60 -27.39
N ARG A 330 6.87 42.61 -28.07
CA ARG A 330 6.64 43.37 -29.31
C ARG A 330 6.15 44.79 -29.05
N GLU A 331 5.39 45.03 -27.97
CA GLU A 331 4.91 46.35 -27.55
C GLU A 331 5.98 47.18 -26.82
N PHE A 332 7.21 47.25 -27.36
CA PHE A 332 8.11 48.37 -27.10
C PHE A 332 7.49 49.63 -27.74
N ILE A 333 6.46 50.18 -27.10
CA ILE A 333 5.79 51.41 -27.51
C ILE A 333 6.35 52.52 -26.63
N SER A 334 7.19 53.38 -27.18
CA SER A 334 7.52 54.65 -26.54
C SER A 334 6.19 55.36 -26.21
N PRO A 335 5.90 55.72 -24.95
CA PRO A 335 4.64 56.36 -24.61
C PRO A 335 4.47 57.63 -25.46
N LYS A 336 3.25 57.85 -25.97
CA LYS A 336 2.95 59.02 -26.82
C LYS A 336 3.38 60.29 -26.09
N PHE A 337 4.18 61.11 -26.75
CA PHE A 337 4.68 62.34 -26.14
C PHE A 337 3.50 63.27 -25.83
N LYS A 338 3.32 63.60 -24.55
CA LYS A 338 2.25 64.47 -24.06
C LYS A 338 2.55 65.94 -24.44
N TRP A 339 2.42 66.26 -25.72
CA TRP A 339 2.68 67.61 -26.26
C TRP A 339 1.90 68.71 -25.52
N TYR A 340 0.67 68.39 -25.09
CA TYR A 340 -0.18 69.31 -24.33
C TYR A 340 0.38 69.66 -22.93
N GLU A 341 1.14 68.75 -22.30
CA GLU A 341 1.84 69.01 -21.04
C GLU A 341 3.22 69.64 -21.28
N PHE A 342 3.92 69.19 -22.32
CA PHE A 342 5.27 69.64 -22.60
C PHE A 342 5.35 71.11 -23.02
N ILE A 343 4.51 71.56 -23.96
CA ILE A 343 4.60 72.91 -24.52
C ILE A 343 4.40 73.99 -23.45
N PRO A 344 3.36 73.94 -22.59
CA PRO A 344 3.17 74.93 -21.54
C PRO A 344 4.30 74.91 -20.50
N VAL A 345 4.76 73.72 -20.09
CA VAL A 345 5.84 73.59 -19.09
C VAL A 345 7.16 74.11 -19.64
N LEU A 346 7.51 73.78 -20.90
CA LEU A 346 8.70 74.32 -21.56
C LEU A 346 8.62 75.86 -21.67
N THR A 347 7.47 76.36 -22.11
CA THR A 347 7.24 77.82 -22.23
C THR A 347 7.38 78.51 -20.88
N ALA A 348 6.78 77.95 -19.82
CA ALA A 348 6.91 78.49 -18.46
C ALA A 348 8.36 78.52 -17.97
N ASN A 349 9.15 77.47 -18.23
CA ASN A 349 10.57 77.43 -17.88
C ASN A 349 11.36 78.51 -18.64
N ILE A 350 11.13 78.67 -19.95
CA ILE A 350 11.80 79.71 -20.76
C ILE A 350 11.46 81.10 -20.24
N CYS A 351 10.17 81.38 -20.00
CA CYS A 351 9.73 82.68 -19.46
C CYS A 351 10.33 82.98 -18.09
N LEU A 352 10.39 81.98 -17.19
CA LEU A 352 10.99 82.14 -15.86
C LEU A 352 12.50 82.38 -15.93
N ILE A 353 13.21 81.68 -16.81
CA ILE A 353 14.66 81.92 -17.00
C ILE A 353 14.91 83.33 -17.54
N ILE A 354 14.14 83.78 -18.53
CA ILE A 354 14.27 85.14 -19.09
C ILE A 354 13.96 86.19 -18.02
N TYR A 355 12.87 86.00 -17.27
CA TYR A 355 12.49 86.87 -16.15
C TYR A 355 13.61 86.98 -15.12
N LEU A 356 14.14 85.85 -14.63
CA LEU A 356 15.23 85.81 -13.65
C LEU A 356 16.51 86.41 -14.22
N PHE A 357 16.79 86.22 -15.51
CA PHE A 357 17.95 86.81 -16.16
C PHE A 357 17.86 88.33 -16.16
N ILE A 358 16.72 88.91 -16.56
CA ILE A 358 16.52 90.37 -16.56
C ILE A 358 16.57 90.91 -15.13
N PHE A 359 15.92 90.23 -14.19
CA PHE A 359 15.86 90.62 -12.78
C PHE A 359 17.25 90.67 -12.14
N TYR A 360 18.00 89.56 -12.21
CA TYR A 360 19.34 89.49 -11.61
C TYR A 360 20.38 90.31 -12.39
N SER A 361 20.20 90.53 -13.70
CA SER A 361 21.03 91.49 -14.45
C SER A 361 20.80 92.92 -13.97
N SER A 362 19.54 93.30 -13.70
CA SER A 362 19.20 94.61 -13.13
C SER A 362 19.79 94.78 -11.74
N ALA A 363 19.67 93.76 -10.88
CA ALA A 363 20.29 93.76 -9.56
C ALA A 363 21.83 93.86 -9.63
N CYS A 364 22.45 93.18 -10.59
CA CYS A 364 23.90 93.25 -10.83
C CYS A 364 24.34 94.65 -11.24
N TYR A 365 23.62 95.30 -12.18
CA TYR A 365 23.89 96.67 -12.59
C TYR A 365 23.74 97.66 -11.41
N ILE A 366 22.69 97.51 -10.61
CA ILE A 366 22.47 98.33 -9.42
C ILE A 366 23.63 98.20 -8.43
N LEU A 367 24.11 96.98 -8.21
CA LEU A 367 25.16 96.67 -7.25
C LEU A 367 26.53 97.19 -7.70
N LEU A 368 26.86 97.05 -8.99
CA LEU A 368 28.21 97.32 -9.48
C LEU A 368 28.41 98.73 -10.04
N PHE A 369 27.40 99.32 -10.68
CA PHE A 369 27.60 100.53 -11.51
C PHE A 369 26.59 101.64 -11.23
N ALA A 370 25.35 101.34 -10.83
CA ALA A 370 24.30 102.36 -10.80
C ALA A 370 24.55 103.52 -9.83
N VAL A 371 25.16 103.26 -8.66
CA VAL A 371 25.48 104.33 -7.68
C VAL A 371 26.53 105.29 -8.23
N GLU A 372 27.55 104.77 -8.91
CA GLU A 372 28.61 105.58 -9.50
C GLU A 372 28.11 106.31 -10.75
N ASP A 373 27.31 105.64 -11.58
CA ASP A 373 26.69 106.25 -12.77
C ASP A 373 25.73 107.38 -12.42
N SER A 374 24.93 107.21 -11.35
CA SER A 374 24.05 108.25 -10.81
C SER A 374 24.87 109.46 -10.32
N LYS A 375 25.97 109.23 -9.59
CA LYS A 375 26.87 110.30 -9.14
C LYS A 375 27.47 111.09 -10.31
N ILE A 376 27.94 110.39 -11.34
CA ILE A 376 28.54 111.01 -12.53
C ILE A 376 27.48 111.83 -13.30
N ALA A 377 26.25 111.30 -13.43
CA ALA A 377 25.15 112.02 -14.07
C ALA A 377 24.80 113.31 -13.31
N MET A 378 24.68 113.23 -11.98
CA MET A 378 24.40 114.38 -11.12
C MET A 378 25.52 115.44 -11.15
N GLN A 379 26.79 115.02 -11.17
CA GLN A 379 27.94 115.92 -11.31
C GLN A 379 27.98 116.61 -12.68
N SER A 380 27.41 115.98 -13.71
CA SER A 380 27.31 116.51 -15.08
C SER A 380 26.07 117.39 -15.30
N GLY A 381 25.28 117.67 -14.25
CA GLY A 381 24.06 118.48 -14.31
C GLY A 381 22.84 117.78 -14.90
N LEU A 382 22.89 116.45 -15.06
CA LEU A 382 21.76 115.62 -15.49
C LEU A 382 21.02 115.06 -14.26
N GLU A 383 19.73 114.75 -14.42
CA GLU A 383 18.95 114.08 -13.39
C GLU A 383 19.53 112.69 -13.07
N SER A 384 19.41 112.27 -11.80
CA SER A 384 19.89 110.95 -11.40
C SER A 384 19.19 109.85 -12.19
N ILE A 385 19.96 108.85 -12.61
CA ILE A 385 19.43 107.65 -13.26
C ILE A 385 18.50 106.93 -12.28
N PRO A 386 17.23 106.65 -12.65
CA PRO A 386 16.31 105.93 -11.78
C PRO A 386 16.79 104.48 -11.59
N MET A 387 16.97 104.08 -10.33
CA MET A 387 17.33 102.71 -9.97
C MET A 387 16.07 101.83 -9.92
N GLU A 388 15.68 101.32 -11.08
CA GLU A 388 14.54 100.42 -11.19
C GLU A 388 14.98 98.96 -10.99
N ILE A 389 14.24 98.24 -10.12
CA ILE A 389 14.46 96.80 -9.84
C ILE A 389 14.31 95.96 -11.12
N PHE A 390 13.52 96.43 -12.09
CA PHE A 390 13.45 95.86 -13.43
C PHE A 390 13.86 96.91 -14.46
N ASN A 391 15.15 96.93 -14.80
CA ASN A 391 15.65 97.81 -15.85
C ASN A 391 15.98 96.98 -17.11
N PRO A 392 15.14 97.02 -18.17
CA PRO A 392 15.40 96.26 -19.39
C PRO A 392 16.67 96.72 -20.13
N LYS A 393 17.17 97.93 -19.83
CA LYS A 393 18.42 98.46 -20.37
C LYS A 393 19.64 98.13 -19.52
N ALA A 394 19.47 97.53 -18.33
CA ALA A 394 20.60 97.21 -17.42
C ALA A 394 21.71 96.40 -18.10
N ILE A 395 21.33 95.47 -18.98
CA ILE A 395 22.27 94.67 -19.76
C ILE A 395 23.09 95.57 -20.68
N ASN A 396 22.43 96.41 -21.48
CA ASN A 396 23.11 97.32 -22.42
C ASN A 396 24.00 98.33 -21.68
N LEU A 397 23.50 98.92 -20.60
CA LEU A 397 24.25 99.86 -19.75
C LEU A 397 25.51 99.21 -19.15
N THR A 398 25.42 97.95 -18.74
CA THR A 398 26.57 97.21 -18.21
C THR A 398 27.57 96.84 -19.31
N ILE A 399 27.10 96.54 -20.52
CA ILE A 399 27.94 96.24 -21.68
C ILE A 399 28.75 97.46 -22.11
N GLU A 400 28.15 98.65 -22.08
CA GLU A 400 28.81 99.91 -22.42
C GLU A 400 30.00 100.23 -21.49
N LYS A 401 30.05 99.65 -20.29
CA LYS A 401 31.16 99.78 -19.32
C LYS A 401 32.34 98.84 -19.60
N GLY A 402 32.26 97.96 -20.61
CA GLY A 402 33.34 97.09 -21.06
C GLY A 402 33.01 95.59 -21.07
N GLY A 403 33.82 94.79 -21.77
CA GLY A 403 33.55 93.35 -21.98
C GLY A 403 33.51 92.49 -20.71
N SER A 404 34.13 92.95 -19.61
CA SER A 404 34.07 92.27 -18.31
C SER A 404 32.68 92.35 -17.65
N GLY A 405 31.87 93.37 -17.96
CA GLY A 405 30.52 93.53 -17.39
C GLY A 405 29.57 92.39 -17.76
N ILE A 406 29.70 91.85 -18.98
CA ILE A 406 28.92 90.70 -19.46
C ILE A 406 29.22 89.45 -18.63
N LEU A 407 30.51 89.21 -18.37
CA LEU A 407 30.95 88.04 -17.60
C LEU A 407 30.41 88.11 -16.16
N PHE A 408 30.43 89.30 -15.55
CA PHE A 408 29.87 89.50 -14.21
C PHE A 408 28.37 89.29 -14.16
N ILE A 409 27.60 89.83 -15.13
CA ILE A 409 26.15 89.55 -15.23
C ILE A 409 25.91 88.04 -15.35
N PHE A 410 26.60 87.38 -16.27
CA PHE A 410 26.39 85.95 -16.50
C PHE A 410 26.68 85.12 -15.25
N LEU A 411 27.82 85.37 -14.57
CA LEU A 411 28.18 84.68 -13.33
C LEU A 411 27.17 84.97 -12.22
N PHE A 412 26.78 86.24 -12.06
CA PHE A 412 25.87 86.68 -11.00
C PHE A 412 24.47 86.06 -11.15
N VAL A 413 23.94 86.00 -12.37
CA VAL A 413 22.65 85.37 -12.68
C VAL A 413 22.73 83.84 -12.55
N SER A 414 23.85 83.23 -12.97
CA SER A 414 23.97 81.76 -13.01
C SER A 414 24.01 81.12 -11.62
N ILE A 415 24.59 81.79 -10.62
CA ILE A 415 24.76 81.20 -9.28
C ILE A 415 23.40 80.89 -8.61
N PRO A 416 22.44 81.83 -8.48
CA PRO A 416 21.13 81.52 -7.90
C PRO A 416 20.35 80.48 -8.71
N ILE A 417 20.42 80.54 -10.05
CA ILE A 417 19.77 79.56 -10.94
C ILE A 417 20.36 78.16 -10.74
N PHE A 418 21.69 78.05 -10.60
CA PHE A 418 22.36 76.79 -10.33
C PHE A 418 21.89 76.15 -9.01
N CYS A 419 21.76 76.95 -7.95
CA CYS A 419 21.21 76.48 -6.68
C CYS A 419 19.75 76.01 -6.81
N ALA A 420 18.93 76.70 -7.62
CA ALA A 420 17.56 76.27 -7.91
C ALA A 420 17.49 74.95 -8.69
N LEU A 421 18.48 74.69 -9.55
CA LEU A 421 18.54 73.53 -10.46
C LEU A 421 19.51 72.42 -9.98
N ILE A 422 19.89 72.40 -8.71
CA ILE A 422 20.92 71.48 -8.17
C ILE A 422 20.65 69.98 -8.42
N LYS A 423 19.37 69.61 -8.56
CA LYS A 423 18.92 68.23 -8.84
C LYS A 423 19.43 67.68 -10.18
N LEU A 424 19.86 68.55 -11.10
CA LEU A 424 20.57 68.15 -12.32
C LEU A 424 21.91 67.45 -12.04
N PHE A 425 22.59 67.85 -10.97
CA PHE A 425 23.94 67.42 -10.67
C PHE A 425 23.99 66.30 -9.63
N THR A 426 22.96 66.18 -8.79
CA THR A 426 22.88 65.12 -7.78
C THR A 426 21.44 64.71 -7.48
N LYS A 427 21.23 63.40 -7.33
CA LYS A 427 19.95 62.82 -6.89
C LYS A 427 19.87 62.65 -5.36
N ASN A 428 20.93 62.98 -4.62
CA ASN A 428 20.96 62.82 -3.17
C ASN A 428 20.19 63.95 -2.47
N ASN A 429 19.01 63.63 -1.94
CA ASN A 429 18.14 64.59 -1.25
C ASN A 429 18.81 65.31 -0.07
N TRP A 430 19.78 64.67 0.59
CA TRP A 430 20.53 65.27 1.70
C TRP A 430 21.43 66.42 1.26
N ILE A 431 21.80 66.48 -0.01
CA ILE A 431 22.59 67.58 -0.59
C ILE A 431 21.67 68.59 -1.27
N VAL A 432 20.66 68.12 -2.00
CA VAL A 432 19.73 68.96 -2.77
C VAL A 432 18.96 69.93 -1.88
N VAL A 433 18.40 69.46 -0.76
CA VAL A 433 17.53 70.29 0.09
C VAL A 433 18.30 71.43 0.77
N PRO A 434 19.45 71.19 1.42
CA PRO A 434 20.22 72.28 2.03
C PRO A 434 20.77 73.26 1.00
N MET A 435 21.31 72.81 -0.14
CA MET A 435 21.88 73.72 -1.15
C MET A 435 20.82 74.62 -1.78
N PHE A 436 19.61 74.10 -2.00
CA PHE A 436 18.48 74.90 -2.48
C PHE A 436 18.07 75.96 -1.46
N LEU A 437 17.87 75.55 -0.20
CA LEU A 437 17.38 76.43 0.86
C LEU A 437 18.43 77.49 1.24
N VAL A 438 19.69 77.09 1.39
CA VAL A 438 20.82 77.99 1.64
C VAL A 438 21.07 78.89 0.43
N GLY A 439 21.03 78.34 -0.79
CA GLY A 439 21.25 79.10 -2.02
C GLY A 439 20.21 80.18 -2.25
N ILE A 440 18.92 79.87 -2.11
CA ILE A 440 17.87 80.88 -2.26
C ILE A 440 17.88 81.86 -1.09
N LEU A 441 17.83 81.39 0.15
CA LEU A 441 17.69 82.29 1.29
C LEU A 441 18.93 83.17 1.47
N LEU A 442 20.15 82.65 1.39
CA LEU A 442 21.34 83.47 1.63
C LEU A 442 21.65 84.39 0.46
N ILE A 443 21.63 83.88 -0.78
CA ILE A 443 22.07 84.65 -1.94
C ILE A 443 21.02 85.72 -2.27
N ASP A 444 19.74 85.36 -2.30
CA ASP A 444 18.69 86.33 -2.63
C ASP A 444 18.52 87.39 -1.52
N THR A 445 18.66 87.01 -0.24
CA THR A 445 18.71 87.98 0.87
C THR A 445 19.90 88.93 0.74
N ALA A 446 21.09 88.41 0.39
CA ALA A 446 22.28 89.24 0.21
C ALA A 446 22.11 90.22 -0.96
N ILE A 447 21.50 89.78 -2.07
CA ILE A 447 21.19 90.61 -3.23
C ILE A 447 20.16 91.68 -2.85
N ALA A 448 19.06 91.30 -2.21
CA ALA A 448 18.03 92.23 -1.73
C ALA A 448 18.60 93.29 -0.79
N TYR A 449 19.44 92.88 0.16
CA TYR A 449 20.15 93.79 1.07
C TYR A 449 21.01 94.79 0.31
N LYS A 450 21.81 94.31 -0.65
CA LYS A 450 22.72 95.16 -1.41
C LYS A 450 21.98 96.12 -2.32
N VAL A 451 20.93 95.67 -3.02
CA VAL A 451 20.11 96.52 -3.89
C VAL A 451 19.42 97.60 -3.06
N SER A 452 18.82 97.25 -1.92
CA SER A 452 18.21 98.22 -0.99
C SER A 452 19.23 99.23 -0.47
N SER A 453 20.43 98.78 -0.09
CA SER A 453 21.52 99.67 0.33
C SER A 453 21.98 100.64 -0.78
N ALA A 454 22.03 100.17 -2.03
CA ALA A 454 22.44 100.98 -3.17
C ALA A 454 21.40 102.05 -3.51
N ILE A 455 20.10 101.69 -3.48
CA ILE A 455 18.99 102.63 -3.68
C ILE A 455 18.97 103.69 -2.57
N HIS A 456 19.15 103.28 -1.31
CA HIS A 456 19.19 104.23 -0.20
C HIS A 456 20.41 105.16 -0.26
N GLN A 457 21.57 104.63 -0.63
CA GLN A 457 22.79 105.43 -0.81
C GLN A 457 22.60 106.48 -1.90
N MET A 458 21.94 106.14 -3.01
CA MET A 458 21.60 107.11 -4.06
C MET A 458 20.62 108.18 -3.57
N LYS A 459 19.60 107.84 -2.79
CA LYS A 459 18.69 108.84 -2.18
C LYS A 459 19.44 109.80 -1.25
N PHE A 460 20.38 109.29 -0.48
CA PHE A 460 21.24 110.11 0.38
C PHE A 460 22.13 111.04 -0.45
N ASP A 461 22.76 110.51 -1.50
CA ASP A 461 23.61 111.29 -2.40
C ASP A 461 22.81 112.33 -3.23
N SER A 462 21.51 112.10 -3.43
CA SER A 462 20.58 113.03 -4.10
C SER A 462 20.01 114.12 -3.19
N GLY A 463 20.23 114.03 -1.88
CA GLY A 463 19.67 114.94 -0.88
C GLY A 463 18.21 114.65 -0.48
N ASP A 464 17.64 113.54 -0.97
CA ASP A 464 16.28 113.09 -0.64
C ASP A 464 16.19 112.40 0.73
N SER A 465 17.32 111.99 1.30
CA SER A 465 17.41 111.44 2.66
C SER A 465 18.62 111.97 3.42
N ASN A 466 18.47 112.22 4.73
CA ASN A 466 19.53 112.75 5.59
C ASN A 466 20.20 111.68 6.49
N GLU A 467 19.79 110.41 6.36
CA GLU A 467 20.28 109.32 7.21
C GLU A 467 21.33 108.47 6.48
N VAL A 468 22.38 108.06 7.19
CA VAL A 468 23.40 107.13 6.67
C VAL A 468 22.91 105.69 6.83
N TRP A 469 23.11 104.86 5.80
CA TRP A 469 22.67 103.47 5.77
C TRP A 469 23.16 102.65 6.98
N ARG A 470 22.22 101.96 7.64
CA ARG A 470 22.51 100.98 8.71
C ARG A 470 21.91 99.63 8.35
N VAL A 471 22.54 98.55 8.83
CA VAL A 471 22.12 97.17 8.52
C VAL A 471 20.65 96.91 8.90
N GLU A 472 20.19 97.48 10.02
CA GLU A 472 18.82 97.33 10.52
C GLU A 472 17.75 97.96 9.63
N MET A 473 18.12 98.97 8.83
CA MET A 473 17.20 99.69 7.93
C MET A 473 16.75 98.81 6.76
N ALA A 474 17.52 97.79 6.39
CA ALA A 474 17.17 96.86 5.31
C ALA A 474 15.85 96.12 5.59
N PHE A 475 15.60 95.75 6.85
CA PHE A 475 14.36 95.04 7.23
C PHE A 475 13.13 95.96 7.29
N SER A 476 13.30 97.27 7.13
CA SER A 476 12.21 98.23 7.07
C SER A 476 12.04 98.84 5.67
N ASP A 477 12.96 98.59 4.74
CA ASP A 477 12.89 99.10 3.36
C ASP A 477 11.95 98.22 2.49
N PRO A 478 10.88 98.79 1.91
CA PRO A 478 10.02 98.08 0.97
C PRO A 478 10.78 97.47 -0.22
N ASN A 479 11.86 98.09 -0.68
CA ASN A 479 12.66 97.59 -1.80
C ASN A 479 13.39 96.29 -1.47
N PHE A 480 13.79 96.10 -0.20
CA PHE A 480 14.38 94.85 0.25
C PHE A 480 13.39 93.68 0.08
N TYR A 481 12.17 93.82 0.61
CA TYR A 481 11.15 92.78 0.48
C TYR A 481 10.70 92.57 -0.96
N LEU A 482 10.67 93.63 -1.77
CA LEU A 482 10.30 93.53 -3.17
C LEU A 482 11.33 92.70 -3.96
N VAL A 483 12.62 92.94 -3.76
CA VAL A 483 13.69 92.17 -4.41
C VAL A 483 13.72 90.73 -3.89
N PHE A 484 13.64 90.55 -2.56
CA PHE A 484 13.66 89.21 -1.95
C PHE A 484 12.45 88.35 -2.34
N LEU A 485 11.25 88.94 -2.39
CA LEU A 485 10.06 88.18 -2.76
C LEU A 485 10.08 87.85 -4.26
N LEU A 486 10.40 88.80 -5.11
CA LEU A 486 10.37 88.61 -6.57
C LEU A 486 11.51 87.70 -7.09
N GLY A 487 12.69 87.76 -6.47
CA GLY A 487 13.84 86.90 -6.77
C GLY A 487 13.64 85.49 -6.24
N GLY A 488 13.40 85.35 -4.94
CA GLY A 488 13.22 84.08 -4.26
C GLY A 488 12.00 83.29 -4.77
N PHE A 489 10.86 83.97 -4.98
CA PHE A 489 9.68 83.32 -5.57
C PHE A 489 9.93 82.87 -7.01
N GLY A 490 10.63 83.67 -7.81
CA GLY A 490 11.01 83.31 -9.18
C GLY A 490 11.89 82.05 -9.24
N LEU A 491 12.88 81.93 -8.35
CA LEU A 491 13.73 80.74 -8.23
C LEU A 491 12.97 79.50 -7.76
N LEU A 492 12.04 79.66 -6.81
CA LEU A 492 11.18 78.58 -6.34
C LEU A 492 10.26 78.07 -7.45
N MET A 493 9.63 78.99 -8.20
CA MET A 493 8.80 78.64 -9.35
C MET A 493 9.61 77.94 -10.45
N LEU A 494 10.85 78.39 -10.71
CA LEU A 494 11.75 77.73 -11.65
C LEU A 494 12.04 76.28 -11.23
N LYS A 495 12.32 76.02 -9.94
CA LYS A 495 12.55 74.65 -9.44
C LYS A 495 11.35 73.74 -9.75
N PHE A 496 10.13 74.17 -9.42
CA PHE A 496 8.93 73.34 -9.66
C PHE A 496 8.65 73.12 -11.14
N ALA A 497 8.77 74.17 -11.96
CA ALA A 497 8.58 74.08 -13.40
C ALA A 497 9.62 73.13 -14.04
N PHE A 498 10.86 73.16 -13.55
CA PHE A 498 11.94 72.31 -14.04
C PHE A 498 11.79 70.85 -13.59
N ASP A 499 11.42 70.61 -12.32
CA ASP A 499 11.12 69.27 -11.80
C ASP A 499 10.00 68.59 -12.62
N LYS A 500 8.95 69.34 -12.97
CA LYS A 500 7.88 68.85 -13.83
C LYS A 500 8.39 68.58 -15.26
N LEU A 501 9.23 69.43 -15.83
CA LEU A 501 9.83 69.20 -17.15
C LEU A 501 10.62 67.89 -17.19
N MET A 502 11.43 67.62 -16.17
CA MET A 502 12.23 66.39 -16.08
C MET A 502 11.39 65.11 -15.94
N SER A 503 10.29 65.16 -15.20
CA SER A 503 9.38 64.00 -15.07
C SER A 503 8.82 63.51 -16.41
N ILE A 504 8.60 64.41 -17.37
CA ILE A 504 8.10 64.07 -18.72
C ILE A 504 9.15 63.27 -19.52
N PHE A 505 10.44 63.51 -19.26
CA PHE A 505 11.54 62.77 -19.87
C PHE A 505 11.85 61.45 -19.14
N ASP A 506 11.75 61.42 -17.81
CA ASP A 506 11.95 60.20 -17.01
C ASP A 506 10.92 59.10 -17.35
N GLU A 507 9.66 59.46 -17.64
CA GLU A 507 8.63 58.53 -18.14
C GLU A 507 9.01 57.83 -19.47
N ARG A 508 10.00 58.38 -20.19
CA ARG A 508 10.46 57.89 -21.51
C ARG A 508 11.86 57.27 -21.47
N ASN A 509 12.46 57.11 -20.30
CA ASN A 509 13.77 56.47 -20.20
C ASN A 509 13.66 54.99 -20.64
N PRO A 510 14.31 54.58 -21.75
CA PRO A 510 14.22 53.22 -22.28
C PRO A 510 14.67 52.16 -21.28
N ASP A 511 15.55 52.50 -20.35
CA ASP A 511 16.08 51.57 -19.35
C ASP A 511 15.03 51.21 -18.28
N ILE A 512 14.17 52.15 -17.90
CA ILE A 512 13.14 51.91 -16.86
C ILE A 512 11.96 51.10 -17.44
N ALA A 513 11.57 51.39 -18.68
CA ALA A 513 10.49 50.67 -19.37
C ALA A 513 10.90 49.25 -19.75
N SER A 514 12.14 49.06 -20.23
CA SER A 514 12.68 47.72 -20.51
C SER A 514 12.80 46.88 -19.24
N LEU A 515 13.24 47.48 -18.12
CA LEU A 515 13.34 46.78 -16.84
C LEU A 515 11.97 46.29 -16.34
N ARG A 516 10.91 47.10 -16.46
CA ARG A 516 9.55 46.66 -16.10
C ARG A 516 9.01 45.56 -17.02
N SER A 517 9.27 45.66 -18.34
CA SER A 517 8.85 44.64 -19.30
C SER A 517 9.57 43.32 -19.07
N ASN A 518 10.88 43.36 -18.78
CA ASN A 518 11.67 42.18 -18.44
C ASN A 518 11.15 41.50 -17.16
N VAL A 519 10.88 42.26 -16.09
CA VAL A 519 10.31 41.70 -14.85
C VAL A 519 8.96 41.02 -15.11
N LEU A 520 8.10 41.61 -15.95
CA LEU A 520 6.81 41.02 -16.30
C LEU A 520 6.97 39.74 -17.14
N VAL A 521 7.92 39.72 -18.08
CA VAL A 521 8.26 38.53 -18.86
C VAL A 521 8.83 37.42 -17.96
N ASP A 522 9.66 37.77 -16.98
CA ASP A 522 10.23 36.82 -16.04
C ASP A 522 9.14 36.20 -15.15
N GLN A 523 8.22 37.03 -14.61
CA GLN A 523 7.05 36.55 -13.85
C GLN A 523 6.16 35.61 -14.68
N MET A 524 5.87 35.97 -15.93
CA MET A 524 5.11 35.09 -16.83
C MET A 524 5.87 33.80 -17.18
N GLY A 525 7.21 33.84 -17.19
CA GLY A 525 8.07 32.67 -17.36
C GLY A 525 7.99 31.72 -16.17
N GLU A 526 7.95 32.25 -14.95
CA GLU A 526 7.69 31.48 -13.72
C GLU A 526 6.29 30.84 -13.76
N ASP A 527 5.26 31.58 -14.18
CA ASP A 527 3.90 31.05 -14.34
C ASP A 527 3.83 29.88 -15.34
N ILE A 528 4.55 29.98 -16.48
CA ILE A 528 4.67 28.87 -17.44
C ILE A 528 5.31 27.66 -16.78
N SER A 529 6.39 27.87 -16.01
CA SER A 529 7.10 26.78 -15.34
C SER A 529 6.22 26.08 -14.30
N LEU A 530 5.36 26.82 -13.59
CA LEU A 530 4.37 26.27 -12.66
C LEU A 530 3.31 25.41 -13.38
N GLU A 531 2.80 25.86 -14.52
CA GLU A 531 1.85 25.08 -15.32
C GLU A 531 2.51 23.85 -15.96
N GLU A 532 3.76 23.96 -16.42
CA GLU A 532 4.54 22.83 -16.94
C GLU A 532 4.79 21.78 -15.84
N ALA A 533 5.07 22.19 -14.60
CA ALA A 533 5.18 21.28 -13.45
C ALA A 533 3.88 20.51 -13.18
N LYS A 534 2.71 21.17 -13.29
CA LYS A 534 1.40 20.48 -13.18
C LYS A 534 1.21 19.43 -14.28
N ILE A 535 1.63 19.72 -15.51
CA ILE A 535 1.58 18.75 -16.61
C ILE A 535 2.49 17.55 -16.33
N VAL A 536 3.68 17.76 -15.73
CA VAL A 536 4.57 16.66 -15.34
C VAL A 536 3.91 15.74 -14.32
N LEU A 537 3.30 16.29 -13.27
CA LEU A 537 2.56 15.51 -12.27
C LEU A 537 1.41 14.69 -12.89
N LEU A 538 0.66 15.28 -13.83
CA LEU A 538 -0.40 14.56 -14.55
C LEU A 538 0.15 13.44 -15.46
N LYS A 539 1.35 13.62 -16.03
CA LYS A 539 2.02 12.57 -16.81
C LYS A 539 2.53 11.42 -15.92
N GLU A 540 3.03 11.74 -14.72
CA GLU A 540 3.38 10.73 -13.72
C GLU A 540 2.14 9.92 -13.28
N GLU A 541 0.99 10.58 -13.12
CA GLU A 541 -0.29 9.91 -12.85
C GLU A 541 -0.64 8.94 -13.99
N ILE A 542 -0.54 9.37 -15.26
CA ILE A 542 -0.75 8.50 -16.43
C ILE A 542 0.21 7.31 -16.41
N GLN A 543 1.50 7.54 -16.20
CA GLN A 543 2.51 6.47 -16.19
C GLN A 543 2.25 5.45 -15.08
N SER A 544 1.75 5.91 -13.92
CA SER A 544 1.37 5.01 -12.83
C SER A 544 0.20 4.10 -13.24
N ILE A 545 -0.82 4.64 -13.92
CA ILE A 545 -1.97 3.86 -14.41
C ILE A 545 -1.55 2.90 -15.54
N GLU A 546 -0.68 3.34 -16.44
CA GLU A 546 -0.12 2.48 -17.50
C GLU A 546 0.66 1.30 -16.91
N SER A 547 1.43 1.51 -15.85
CA SER A 547 2.14 0.43 -15.16
C SER A 547 1.18 -0.62 -14.57
N VAL A 548 0.05 -0.17 -14.02
CA VAL A 548 -1.02 -1.07 -13.54
C VAL A 548 -1.62 -1.85 -14.70
N ASN A 549 -1.88 -1.22 -15.84
CA ASN A 549 -2.40 -1.91 -17.03
C ASN A 549 -1.45 -2.99 -17.56
N ILE A 550 -0.14 -2.76 -17.53
CA ILE A 550 0.86 -3.79 -17.90
C ILE A 550 0.73 -5.01 -16.97
N GLY A 551 0.57 -4.79 -15.67
CA GLY A 551 0.34 -5.87 -14.69
C GLY A 551 -0.96 -6.63 -14.96
N LEU A 552 -2.06 -5.91 -15.25
CA LEU A 552 -3.36 -6.51 -15.59
C LEU A 552 -3.29 -7.34 -16.89
N ASP A 553 -2.60 -6.87 -17.91
CA ASP A 553 -2.39 -7.60 -19.17
C ASP A 553 -1.55 -8.87 -18.98
N ALA A 554 -0.52 -8.82 -18.12
CA ALA A 554 0.24 -10.00 -17.75
C ALA A 554 -0.66 -11.04 -17.05
N GLN A 555 -1.48 -10.61 -16.10
CA GLN A 555 -2.46 -11.48 -15.44
C GLN A 555 -3.49 -12.02 -16.43
N PHE A 556 -3.94 -11.22 -17.40
CA PHE A 556 -4.86 -11.66 -18.45
C PHE A 556 -4.27 -12.83 -19.23
N LYS A 557 -3.03 -12.69 -19.72
CA LYS A 557 -2.33 -13.75 -20.47
C LYS A 557 -2.17 -15.03 -19.65
N ILE A 558 -1.82 -14.92 -18.36
CA ILE A 558 -1.68 -16.07 -17.48
C ILE A 558 -3.01 -16.80 -17.31
N ASN A 559 -4.10 -16.07 -17.06
CA ASN A 559 -5.43 -16.66 -16.90
C ASN A 559 -5.97 -17.22 -18.23
N GLU A 560 -5.61 -16.62 -19.37
CA GLU A 560 -5.94 -17.12 -20.70
C GLU A 560 -5.26 -18.46 -20.99
N VAL A 561 -3.96 -18.56 -20.68
CA VAL A 561 -3.22 -19.83 -20.76
C VAL A 561 -3.85 -20.86 -19.82
N TYR A 562 -4.11 -20.51 -18.56
CA TYR A 562 -4.76 -21.40 -17.60
C TYR A 562 -6.11 -21.94 -18.13
N LEU A 563 -6.97 -21.05 -18.64
CA LEU A 563 -8.25 -21.42 -19.24
C LEU A 563 -8.09 -22.41 -20.41
N SER A 564 -7.04 -22.26 -21.22
CA SER A 564 -6.76 -23.19 -22.33
C SER A 564 -6.33 -24.59 -21.85
N THR A 565 -5.79 -24.71 -20.63
CA THR A 565 -5.35 -26.00 -20.06
C THR A 565 -6.45 -26.82 -19.38
N LEU A 566 -7.51 -26.16 -18.90
CA LEU A 566 -8.60 -26.82 -18.16
C LEU A 566 -9.30 -27.95 -18.93
N PRO A 567 -9.66 -27.80 -20.22
CA PRO A 567 -10.27 -28.89 -20.99
C PRO A 567 -9.35 -30.11 -21.11
N ASN A 568 -8.04 -29.89 -21.23
CA ASN A 568 -7.07 -30.98 -21.33
C ASN A 568 -6.95 -31.75 -20.01
N LYS A 569 -6.99 -31.05 -18.87
CA LYS A 569 -7.02 -31.67 -17.54
C LYS A 569 -8.26 -32.53 -17.35
N LEU A 570 -9.45 -32.04 -17.73
CA LEU A 570 -10.69 -32.81 -17.65
C LEU A 570 -10.65 -34.06 -18.54
N ASN A 571 -10.16 -33.93 -19.77
CA ASN A 571 -10.00 -35.08 -20.68
C ASN A 571 -9.05 -36.15 -20.11
N LEU A 572 -7.96 -35.73 -19.46
CA LEU A 572 -7.04 -36.64 -18.80
C LEU A 572 -7.73 -37.43 -17.66
N ILE A 573 -8.50 -36.74 -16.81
CA ILE A 573 -9.26 -37.37 -15.71
C ILE A 573 -10.27 -38.38 -16.28
N LYS A 574 -10.98 -38.03 -17.37
CA LYS A 574 -11.94 -38.94 -18.02
C LYS A 574 -11.27 -40.23 -18.50
N GLU A 575 -10.10 -40.13 -19.14
CA GLU A 575 -9.36 -41.30 -19.62
C GLU A 575 -8.79 -42.16 -18.47
N LEU A 576 -8.31 -41.52 -17.39
CA LEU A 576 -7.85 -42.24 -16.19
C LEU A 576 -9.01 -43.03 -15.54
N LYS A 577 -10.15 -42.38 -15.30
CA LYS A 577 -11.32 -43.04 -14.68
C LYS A 577 -11.89 -44.16 -15.56
N LYS A 578 -11.88 -43.98 -16.88
CA LYS A 578 -12.26 -45.04 -17.84
C LYS A 578 -11.32 -46.24 -17.75
N THR A 579 -10.03 -46.00 -17.60
CA THR A 579 -9.01 -47.04 -17.41
C THR A 579 -9.20 -47.77 -16.07
N ASP A 580 -9.50 -47.04 -15.00
CA ASP A 580 -9.81 -47.61 -13.68
C ASP A 580 -11.06 -48.49 -13.71
N LEU A 581 -12.09 -48.10 -14.45
CA LEU A 581 -13.30 -48.89 -14.62
C LEU A 581 -13.00 -50.24 -15.28
N ILE A 582 -12.25 -50.22 -16.38
CA ILE A 582 -11.90 -51.44 -17.14
C ILE A 582 -11.06 -52.37 -16.25
N THR A 583 -10.00 -51.84 -15.64
CA THR A 583 -9.09 -52.68 -14.85
C THR A 583 -9.69 -53.13 -13.52
N GLY A 584 -10.56 -52.32 -12.90
CA GLY A 584 -11.29 -52.67 -11.69
C GLY A 584 -12.33 -53.77 -11.93
N LYS A 585 -13.10 -53.69 -13.03
CA LYS A 585 -14.01 -54.76 -13.45
C LYS A 585 -13.28 -56.08 -13.66
N GLN A 586 -12.13 -56.02 -14.35
CA GLN A 586 -11.31 -57.21 -14.57
C GLN A 586 -10.83 -57.83 -13.25
N HIS A 587 -10.28 -57.01 -12.34
CA HIS A 587 -9.83 -57.51 -11.03
C HIS A 587 -10.95 -58.14 -10.18
N ILE A 588 -12.14 -57.51 -10.14
CA ILE A 588 -13.28 -58.07 -9.41
C ILE A 588 -13.67 -59.43 -10.00
N SER A 589 -13.69 -59.54 -11.33
CA SER A 589 -14.02 -60.80 -12.02
C SER A 589 -12.94 -61.88 -11.84
N ASP A 590 -11.66 -61.49 -11.86
CA ASP A 590 -10.53 -62.40 -11.60
C ASP A 590 -10.62 -62.96 -10.17
N ILE A 591 -10.90 -62.12 -9.17
CA ILE A 591 -11.10 -62.55 -7.77
C ILE A 591 -12.32 -63.45 -7.66
N ALA A 592 -13.44 -63.10 -8.27
CA ALA A 592 -14.64 -63.94 -8.27
C ALA A 592 -14.34 -65.33 -8.87
N THR A 593 -13.57 -65.38 -9.96
CA THR A 593 -13.15 -66.62 -10.61
C THR A 593 -12.23 -67.46 -9.72
N ILE A 594 -11.27 -66.82 -9.04
CA ILE A 594 -10.39 -67.48 -8.06
C ILE A 594 -11.26 -68.10 -6.94
N TYR A 595 -12.14 -67.33 -6.32
CA TYR A 595 -13.01 -67.80 -5.24
C TYR A 595 -13.96 -68.92 -5.70
N LYS A 596 -14.55 -68.83 -6.91
CA LYS A 596 -15.34 -69.91 -7.51
C LYS A 596 -14.52 -71.19 -7.69
N SER A 597 -13.27 -71.07 -8.14
CA SER A 597 -12.34 -72.21 -8.27
C SER A 597 -12.00 -72.83 -6.91
N HIS A 598 -11.79 -72.04 -5.86
CA HIS A 598 -11.58 -72.55 -4.50
C HIS A 598 -12.79 -73.34 -3.98
N VAL A 599 -14.00 -72.84 -4.23
CA VAL A 599 -15.26 -73.51 -3.83
C VAL A 599 -15.49 -74.80 -4.62
N GLN A 600 -15.16 -74.83 -5.91
CA GLN A 600 -15.32 -76.02 -6.77
C GLN A 600 -14.31 -77.13 -6.46
N ASN A 601 -13.08 -76.78 -6.09
CA ASN A 601 -11.99 -77.73 -5.82
C ASN A 601 -11.91 -78.20 -4.34
N ASP A 602 -12.97 -78.01 -3.55
CA ASP A 602 -13.03 -78.40 -2.13
C ASP A 602 -11.92 -77.80 -1.25
N ASN A 603 -11.31 -76.70 -1.69
CA ASN A 603 -10.17 -76.08 -1.03
C ASN A 603 -10.61 -74.85 -0.23
N ILE A 604 -11.71 -74.99 0.51
CA ILE A 604 -12.25 -73.94 1.37
C ILE A 604 -11.35 -73.89 2.61
N PRO A 605 -10.65 -72.78 2.89
CA PRO A 605 -9.84 -72.66 4.08
C PRO A 605 -10.75 -72.61 5.31
N ILE A 606 -10.68 -73.63 6.16
CA ILE A 606 -11.47 -73.68 7.38
C ILE A 606 -10.60 -73.19 8.53
N SER A 607 -11.07 -72.15 9.23
CA SER A 607 -10.37 -71.63 10.40
C SER A 607 -10.43 -72.63 11.55
N ILE A 608 -9.30 -72.80 12.24
CA ILE A 608 -9.22 -73.56 13.50
C ILE A 608 -10.19 -73.00 14.54
N ASP A 609 -10.49 -71.71 14.47
CA ASP A 609 -11.46 -71.05 15.33
C ASP A 609 -12.87 -71.64 15.20
N SER A 610 -13.28 -72.10 14.01
CA SER A 610 -14.56 -72.78 13.81
C SER A 610 -14.60 -74.16 14.48
N LEU A 611 -13.49 -74.90 14.45
CA LEU A 611 -13.33 -76.16 15.19
C LEU A 611 -13.32 -75.90 16.71
N ARG A 612 -12.64 -74.84 17.15
CA ARG A 612 -12.56 -74.45 18.56
C ARG A 612 -13.93 -74.03 19.10
N ASP A 613 -14.73 -73.31 18.31
CA ASP A 613 -16.12 -72.95 18.66
C ASP A 613 -16.97 -74.20 18.91
N ARG A 614 -16.88 -75.19 18.01
CA ARG A 614 -17.59 -76.48 18.17
C ARG A 614 -17.15 -77.26 19.42
N ILE A 615 -15.85 -77.29 19.72
CA ILE A 615 -15.33 -77.93 20.93
C ILE A 615 -15.82 -77.20 22.19
N ASN A 616 -15.81 -75.87 22.19
CA ASN A 616 -16.29 -75.07 23.33
C ASN A 616 -17.78 -75.32 23.61
N ILE A 617 -18.63 -75.33 22.57
CA ILE A 617 -20.07 -75.61 22.70
C ILE A 617 -20.31 -77.03 23.22
N PHE A 618 -19.51 -78.00 22.78
CA PHE A 618 -19.56 -79.36 23.30
C PHE A 618 -19.17 -79.42 24.79
N LEU A 619 -18.13 -78.68 25.19
CA LEU A 619 -17.68 -78.59 26.58
C LEU A 619 -18.65 -77.82 27.48
N GLU A 620 -19.38 -76.85 26.95
CA GLU A 620 -20.43 -76.13 27.66
C GLU A 620 -21.51 -77.11 28.13
N GLY A 621 -22.07 -77.90 27.22
CA GLY A 621 -23.04 -78.94 27.59
C GLY A 621 -22.43 -80.03 28.50
N TRP A 622 -21.14 -80.35 28.33
CA TRP A 622 -20.43 -81.27 29.22
C TRP A 622 -20.36 -80.75 30.66
N ASN A 623 -20.09 -79.44 30.82
CA ASN A 623 -19.98 -78.76 32.11
C ASN A 623 -21.36 -78.55 32.75
N ASP A 624 -22.41 -78.29 31.97
CA ASP A 624 -23.78 -78.18 32.47
C ASP A 624 -24.16 -79.43 33.29
N PHE A 625 -23.87 -80.62 32.78
CA PHE A 625 -24.08 -81.86 33.53
C PHE A 625 -23.26 -81.93 34.83
N LEU A 626 -21.98 -81.49 34.80
CA LEU A 626 -21.11 -81.54 35.97
C LEU A 626 -21.64 -80.64 37.10
N HIS A 627 -22.10 -79.44 36.75
CA HIS A 627 -22.68 -78.48 37.68
C HIS A 627 -24.07 -78.90 38.19
N GLU A 628 -24.82 -79.70 37.43
CA GLU A 628 -26.07 -80.31 37.90
C GLU A 628 -25.85 -81.50 38.84
N ARG A 629 -24.79 -82.28 38.63
CA ARG A 629 -24.58 -83.58 39.32
C ARG A 629 -23.68 -83.49 40.56
N TYR A 630 -22.69 -82.61 40.56
CA TYR A 630 -21.64 -82.54 41.58
C TYR A 630 -21.71 -81.24 42.39
N SER A 631 -21.07 -81.23 43.56
CA SER A 631 -20.92 -80.01 44.35
C SER A 631 -20.05 -78.99 43.61
N ILE A 632 -20.28 -77.69 43.83
CA ILE A 632 -19.58 -76.61 43.13
C ILE A 632 -18.05 -76.82 43.08
N PRO A 633 -17.36 -77.18 44.19
CA PRO A 633 -15.91 -77.38 44.15
C PRO A 633 -15.49 -78.58 43.28
N LEU A 634 -16.23 -79.69 43.35
CA LEU A 634 -15.93 -80.90 42.59
C LEU A 634 -16.29 -80.76 41.11
N ALA A 635 -17.35 -80.02 40.80
CA ALA A 635 -17.72 -79.67 39.43
C ALA A 635 -16.64 -78.79 38.79
N MET A 636 -16.12 -77.78 39.52
CA MET A 636 -15.03 -76.92 39.02
C MET A 636 -13.74 -77.70 38.78
N GLU A 637 -13.38 -78.63 39.66
CA GLU A 637 -12.23 -79.52 39.47
C GLU A 637 -12.39 -80.38 38.21
N LYS A 638 -13.55 -81.04 38.05
CA LYS A 638 -13.84 -81.87 36.87
C LYS A 638 -13.94 -81.08 35.56
N SER A 639 -14.51 -79.87 35.59
CA SER A 639 -14.56 -78.98 34.43
C SER A 639 -13.15 -78.53 34.02
N ARG A 640 -12.25 -78.30 35.00
CA ARG A 640 -10.85 -77.98 34.74
C ARG A 640 -10.10 -79.17 34.11
N GLU A 641 -10.28 -80.38 34.65
CA GLU A 641 -9.70 -81.60 34.07
C GLU A 641 -10.19 -81.85 32.63
N ALA A 642 -11.48 -81.61 32.37
CA ALA A 642 -12.07 -81.72 31.03
C ALA A 642 -11.49 -80.66 30.07
N PHE A 643 -11.36 -79.42 30.52
CA PHE A 643 -10.75 -78.34 29.74
C PHE A 643 -9.28 -78.64 29.40
N ASP A 644 -8.49 -79.04 30.40
CA ASP A 644 -7.07 -79.38 30.21
C ASP A 644 -6.91 -80.57 29.24
N THR A 645 -7.81 -81.56 29.33
CA THR A 645 -7.84 -82.70 28.40
C THR A 645 -8.20 -82.28 26.98
N ALA A 646 -9.14 -81.35 26.79
CA ALA A 646 -9.51 -80.82 25.48
C ALA A 646 -8.37 -80.00 24.83
N VAL A 647 -7.68 -79.18 25.64
CA VAL A 647 -6.50 -78.41 25.19
C VAL A 647 -5.35 -79.34 24.80
N SER A 648 -5.11 -80.39 25.60
CA SER A 648 -4.11 -81.42 25.27
C SER A 648 -4.44 -82.14 23.98
N TRP A 649 -5.71 -82.56 23.79
CA TRP A 649 -6.18 -83.20 22.56
C TRP A 649 -6.01 -82.29 21.34
N GLN A 650 -6.36 -81.00 21.46
CA GLN A 650 -6.19 -80.03 20.38
C GLN A 650 -4.70 -79.88 20.01
N THR A 651 -3.83 -79.78 21.00
CA THR A 651 -2.37 -79.64 20.80
C THR A 651 -1.77 -80.90 20.16
N GLU A 652 -2.24 -82.09 20.56
CA GLU A 652 -1.78 -83.37 20.01
C GLU A 652 -2.24 -83.58 18.56
N LYS A 653 -3.49 -83.23 18.24
CA LYS A 653 -4.01 -83.24 16.87
C LYS A 653 -3.26 -82.28 15.95
N MET A 654 -2.87 -81.11 16.47
CA MET A 654 -2.07 -80.11 15.75
C MET A 654 -0.64 -80.58 15.47
N LYS A 655 -0.01 -81.30 16.42
CA LYS A 655 1.38 -81.79 16.28
C LYS A 655 1.52 -82.99 15.35
N ASN A 656 0.56 -83.91 15.35
CA ASN A 656 0.70 -85.20 14.65
C ASN A 656 0.29 -85.18 13.16
N SER A 657 0.04 -84.01 12.56
CA SER A 657 -0.36 -83.87 11.13
C SER A 657 -1.58 -84.72 10.71
N TYR A 658 -2.48 -85.07 11.64
CA TYR A 658 -3.76 -85.75 11.37
C TYR A 658 -4.91 -84.74 11.13
N ILE A 659 -4.56 -83.49 10.86
CA ILE A 659 -5.52 -82.46 10.49
C ILE A 659 -5.73 -82.52 8.98
N ASP A 660 -6.99 -82.45 8.56
CA ASP A 660 -7.34 -82.41 7.15
C ASP A 660 -6.62 -81.23 6.47
N LYS A 661 -6.07 -81.43 5.27
CA LYS A 661 -5.28 -80.41 4.54
C LYS A 661 -6.05 -79.11 4.30
N ARG A 662 -7.39 -79.14 4.44
CA ARG A 662 -8.32 -78.00 4.30
C ARG A 662 -8.38 -77.08 5.54
N VAL A 663 -7.89 -77.52 6.70
CA VAL A 663 -7.88 -76.72 7.94
C VAL A 663 -6.60 -75.90 8.00
N GLN A 664 -6.74 -74.57 7.91
CA GLN A 664 -5.59 -73.66 7.95
C GLN A 664 -5.33 -73.19 9.38
N ILE A 665 -4.08 -73.35 9.83
CA ILE A 665 -3.57 -72.73 11.06
C ILE A 665 -3.37 -71.25 10.74
N SER A 666 -4.11 -70.38 11.43
CA SER A 666 -3.98 -68.93 11.31
C SER A 666 -2.60 -68.44 11.74
#